data_AF-A0A179F020-F1
#
_entry.id   AF-A0A179F020-F1
#
_cell.length_a   1.000
_cell.length_b   1.000
_cell.length_c   1.000
_cell.angle_alpha   90.00
_cell.angle_beta   90.00
_cell.angle_gamma   90.00
#
_symmetry.space_group_name_H-M   'P 1'
#
loop_
_entity.id
_entity.type
_entity.pdbx_description
1 polymer ?
#
loop_
_entity_poly.entity_id
_entity_poly.type
_entity_poly.pdbx_seq_one_letter_code
_entity_poly.pdbx_strand_id
1 'polypeptide(L)'
;MLDDAHDIRHQHKKLRIFSSPLVHRADKRGDGVSRARTWETNLDGSIESDDEQHGHEEELPRFERYEEPTLLEIFYDLFFAANYNVFSDTQQVTGRSKFKASVGYFCLLWLTWFQVAMFDVRYVTDSIFSRITRAIQLGVLVGFVVVAPKFHPNNQDPGTMRAMSLILCVSRACLAIEYASTLWHVRRYKKARMPLYMQIAIHAAASAVYLGVTFRFTDGKQSRVYLTWYFIAGAEAIASVLISNVSSVASLTDTHMMKRMALLTVMILGEGIQQLAKEVVTIVKNPDVWDSLTVSLVTAAATTIYLVFLVYFDWLRSSFHLPRIRQQLWTCLHLPFHLSLVLFMQAFTQYLLWSKIVSQINRIGDISDPTDDARNPTSIDVRNSLNASVHKFFNDYPPKISSTMETVNEALNNITRIPDKIWPMIANPSPVTDDKLSAELDAAWDTLGSVVYALYLSMANALYGAFGINLDDDVSKKDPAAAKNIKDGGYQLLVQDKTWRRYKLVFAYGYITAGSTILLMIMLTIIARTTPFKVWPIVRLIIIFLLAIGTGLVATLWYNAGRLDTFLSSAWVMPIITLVWVVIAILTHINGQGIKRNKERFRRRQTGKMSHHERGVALTSRLRWRKKQRGGDDRNSQTYL
;
A
#
# COMPACT_ATOMS: atom_id res chain seq x y z
N MET A 1 63.11 7.35 15.69
CA MET A 1 62.03 7.59 16.66
C MET A 1 60.76 7.76 15.85
N LEU A 2 60.28 6.73 15.15
CA LEU A 2 59.56 5.54 15.64
C LEU A 2 58.27 5.91 16.39
N ASP A 3 57.18 5.86 15.60
CA ASP A 3 55.86 5.29 15.89
C ASP A 3 55.27 5.46 17.28
N ASP A 4 54.25 6.32 17.37
CA ASP A 4 53.07 6.09 18.23
C ASP A 4 51.86 6.83 17.64
N ALA A 5 51.45 6.40 16.44
CA ALA A 5 50.10 6.64 15.98
C ALA A 5 49.22 5.52 16.56
N HIS A 6 48.42 5.87 17.56
CA HIS A 6 47.40 5.00 18.16
C HIS A 6 46.45 4.50 17.06
N ASP A 7 46.74 3.31 16.54
CA ASP A 7 45.85 2.49 15.72
C ASP A 7 44.69 2.05 16.62
N ILE A 8 43.60 2.82 16.64
CA ILE A 8 42.30 2.35 17.14
C ILE A 8 41.80 1.32 16.12
N ARG A 9 42.42 0.14 16.14
CA ARG A 9 41.86 -1.05 15.52
C ARG A 9 40.53 -1.32 16.20
N HIS A 10 39.44 -1.05 15.48
CA HIS A 10 38.22 -1.79 15.66
C HIS A 10 38.57 -3.28 15.48
N GLN A 11 38.97 -3.95 16.56
CA GLN A 11 39.07 -5.40 16.57
C GLN A 11 37.66 -5.94 16.30
N HIS A 12 37.40 -6.34 15.05
CA HIS A 12 36.27 -7.19 14.74
C HIS A 12 36.39 -8.44 15.62
N LYS A 13 35.58 -8.52 16.68
CA LYS A 13 35.47 -9.74 17.49
C LYS A 13 35.23 -10.90 16.54
N LYS A 14 36.14 -11.89 16.53
CA LYS A 14 35.97 -13.11 15.75
C LYS A 14 34.62 -13.74 16.09
N LEU A 15 33.84 -14.07 15.06
CA LEU A 15 32.52 -14.67 15.21
C LEU A 15 32.63 -15.99 15.98
N ARG A 16 31.81 -16.13 17.03
CA ARG A 16 31.69 -17.39 17.78
C ARG A 16 30.71 -18.31 17.06
N ILE A 17 30.93 -19.63 17.15
CA ILE A 17 30.03 -20.63 16.57
C ILE A 17 28.63 -20.51 17.21
N PHE A 18 28.60 -20.41 18.54
CA PHE A 18 27.41 -20.07 19.33
C PHE A 18 27.74 -18.85 20.21
N SER A 19 26.99 -17.77 20.05
CA SER A 19 27.03 -16.63 20.99
C SER A 19 25.88 -16.78 21.99
N SER A 20 26.17 -16.47 23.26
CA SER A 20 25.14 -16.47 24.29
C SER A 20 24.26 -15.23 24.10
N PRO A 21 22.92 -15.36 24.14
CA PRO A 21 22.03 -14.22 24.05
C PRO A 21 21.98 -13.38 25.33
N LEU A 22 22.71 -13.78 26.37
CA LEU A 22 22.77 -13.09 27.67
C LEU A 22 23.88 -12.03 27.69
N VAL A 23 23.58 -10.86 28.26
CA VAL A 23 24.56 -9.80 28.53
C VAL A 23 25.67 -10.37 29.43
N HIS A 24 26.91 -10.38 28.95
CA HIS A 24 28.05 -10.69 29.80
C HIS A 24 28.22 -9.56 30.81
N ARG A 25 28.15 -9.87 32.10
CA ARG A 25 28.59 -8.96 33.17
C ARG A 25 30.09 -8.75 32.95
N ALA A 26 30.47 -7.65 32.31
CA ALA A 26 31.85 -7.22 32.32
C ALA A 26 32.24 -7.06 33.79
N ASP A 27 33.32 -7.75 34.19
CA ASP A 27 33.88 -7.62 35.53
C ASP A 27 34.03 -6.14 35.85
N LYS A 28 33.44 -5.73 36.99
CA LYS A 28 33.86 -4.50 37.69
C LYS A 28 35.29 -4.74 38.17
N ARG A 29 36.27 -4.63 37.27
CA ARG A 29 37.68 -4.45 37.61
C ARG A 29 38.38 -3.74 36.45
N GLY A 30 38.57 -2.44 36.65
CA GLY A 30 39.51 -1.60 35.89
C GLY A 30 39.07 -1.22 34.48
N ASP A 31 38.41 -0.08 34.34
CA ASP A 31 38.98 1.06 33.58
C ASP A 31 37.99 2.21 33.56
N GLY A 32 38.46 3.38 34.00
CA GLY A 32 37.67 4.60 34.05
C GLY A 32 37.47 5.18 32.66
N VAL A 33 36.22 5.24 32.22
CA VAL A 33 35.79 6.18 31.18
C VAL A 33 34.46 6.79 31.62
N SER A 34 34.55 8.03 32.08
CA SER A 34 33.42 8.92 32.36
C SER A 34 32.50 9.03 31.14
N ARG A 35 31.20 8.78 31.33
CA ARG A 35 30.14 9.36 30.48
C ARG A 35 29.06 9.99 31.34
N ALA A 36 28.85 11.27 31.05
CA ALA A 36 28.02 12.27 31.70
C ALA A 36 26.66 11.78 32.21
N ARG A 37 26.46 11.91 33.53
CA ARG A 37 25.14 12.17 34.11
C ARG A 37 24.90 13.66 34.05
N THR A 38 23.90 14.09 33.29
CA THR A 38 23.33 15.42 33.39
C THR A 38 22.61 15.56 34.72
N TRP A 39 22.88 16.69 35.37
CA TRP A 39 22.40 17.10 36.67
C TRP A 39 20.95 17.56 36.61
N GLU A 40 20.14 17.18 37.60
CA GLU A 40 19.14 18.08 38.20
C GLU A 40 18.79 17.61 39.63
N THR A 41 19.35 18.36 40.59
CA THR A 41 18.85 18.76 41.93
C THR A 41 18.41 17.74 42.98
N ASN A 42 19.17 17.79 44.09
CA ASN A 42 18.92 17.28 45.45
C ASN A 42 17.59 17.74 46.07
N LEU A 43 16.93 16.89 46.88
CA LEU A 43 16.94 16.99 48.35
C LEU A 43 16.06 15.92 49.03
N ASP A 44 16.51 15.60 50.24
CA ASP A 44 15.94 14.82 51.33
C ASP A 44 15.96 13.29 51.31
N GLY A 45 16.58 12.80 52.40
CA GLY A 45 16.91 11.42 52.64
C GLY A 45 15.77 10.65 53.29
N SER A 46 15.67 9.40 52.85
CA SER A 46 15.25 8.28 53.65
C SER A 46 16.13 7.12 53.22
N ILE A 47 17.02 6.70 54.11
CA ILE A 47 17.68 5.40 54.03
C ILE A 47 16.58 4.38 54.29
N GLU A 48 15.81 4.05 53.26
CA GLU A 48 14.96 2.87 53.22
C GLU A 48 15.72 1.80 52.44
N SER A 49 16.05 0.74 53.16
CA SER A 49 16.63 -0.54 52.74
C SER A 49 16.49 -0.88 51.25
N ASP A 50 17.59 -0.73 50.51
CA ASP A 50 17.82 -1.25 49.15
C ASP A 50 17.88 -2.79 49.09
N ASP A 51 17.71 -3.50 50.21
CA ASP A 51 17.85 -4.96 50.27
C ASP A 51 16.62 -5.73 49.74
N GLU A 52 15.43 -5.13 49.64
CA GLU A 52 14.24 -5.82 49.12
C GLU A 52 14.11 -5.81 47.58
N GLN A 53 14.77 -4.87 46.88
CA GLN A 53 14.74 -4.83 45.41
C GLN A 53 15.78 -5.75 44.75
N HIS A 54 16.81 -6.19 45.47
CA HIS A 54 17.88 -7.03 44.92
C HIS A 54 17.50 -8.52 44.74
N GLY A 55 16.50 -9.03 45.47
CA GLY A 55 16.06 -10.44 45.34
C GLY A 55 15.27 -10.74 44.06
N HIS A 56 14.60 -9.74 43.46
CA HIS A 56 13.78 -9.93 42.26
C HIS A 56 14.55 -9.82 40.93
N GLU A 57 15.72 -9.18 40.93
CA GLU A 57 16.53 -8.99 39.71
C GLU A 57 17.39 -10.21 39.33
N GLU A 58 17.67 -11.15 40.25
CA GLU A 58 18.50 -12.33 39.97
C GLU A 58 17.78 -13.46 39.21
N GLU A 59 16.44 -13.45 39.16
CA GLU A 59 15.67 -14.55 38.58
C GLU A 59 15.37 -14.43 37.07
N LEU A 60 15.67 -13.28 36.44
CA LEU A 60 15.35 -13.03 35.03
C LEU A 60 16.62 -12.88 34.17
N PRO A 61 16.74 -13.61 33.04
CA PRO A 61 17.84 -13.43 32.11
C PRO A 61 17.80 -12.05 31.44
N ARG A 62 18.92 -11.31 31.47
CA ARG A 62 19.08 -10.07 30.69
C ARG A 62 19.64 -10.43 29.31
N PHE A 63 18.84 -10.24 28.27
CA PHE A 63 19.24 -10.48 26.88
C PHE A 63 20.02 -9.28 26.32
N GLU A 64 20.98 -9.54 25.44
CA GLU A 64 21.61 -8.51 24.61
C GLU A 64 20.56 -7.96 23.65
N ARG A 65 20.18 -6.69 23.82
CA ARG A 65 19.14 -6.03 23.03
C ARG A 65 19.78 -4.91 22.22
N TYR A 66 19.40 -4.84 20.95
CA TYR A 66 19.76 -3.74 20.07
C TYR A 66 18.63 -2.72 20.07
N GLU A 67 18.94 -1.45 20.31
CA GLU A 67 17.94 -0.38 20.23
C GLU A 67 17.52 -0.09 18.78
N GLU A 68 18.35 -0.49 17.81
CA GLU A 68 18.14 -0.29 16.38
C GLU A 68 18.13 -1.60 15.62
N PRO A 69 17.33 -1.71 14.54
CA PRO A 69 17.35 -2.87 13.65
C PRO A 69 18.76 -3.10 13.08
N THR A 70 19.23 -4.33 13.18
CA THR A 70 20.51 -4.73 12.61
C THR A 70 20.43 -4.78 11.08
N LEU A 71 21.58 -4.63 10.39
CA LEU A 71 21.63 -4.70 8.92
C LEU A 71 21.07 -6.03 8.37
N LEU A 72 21.28 -7.13 9.09
CA LEU A 72 20.80 -8.44 8.68
C LEU A 72 19.27 -8.56 8.79
N GLU A 73 18.66 -7.94 9.80
CA GLU A 73 17.20 -7.86 9.92
C GLU A 73 16.59 -7.01 8.79
N ILE A 74 17.20 -5.86 8.49
CA ILE A 74 16.77 -5.01 7.37
C ILE A 74 16.92 -5.75 6.03
N PHE A 75 17.99 -6.52 5.86
CA PHE A 75 18.20 -7.35 4.67
C PHE A 75 17.12 -8.43 4.51
N TYR A 76 16.69 -9.07 5.60
CA TYR A 76 15.57 -10.00 5.58
C TYR A 76 14.24 -9.30 5.21
N ASP A 77 13.98 -8.12 5.78
CA ASP A 77 12.80 -7.30 5.49
C ASP A 77 12.77 -6.88 4.01
N LEU A 78 13.93 -6.63 3.39
CA LEU A 78 14.04 -6.33 1.96
C LEU A 78 13.65 -7.54 1.08
N PHE A 79 14.03 -8.76 1.47
CA PHE A 79 13.62 -9.98 0.75
C PHE A 79 12.11 -10.18 0.81
N PHE A 80 11.46 -9.80 1.90
CA PHE A 80 10.00 -9.78 2.00
C PHE A 80 9.39 -8.83 0.95
N ALA A 81 9.91 -7.60 0.85
CA ALA A 81 9.40 -6.61 -0.10
C ALA A 81 9.58 -7.08 -1.56
N ALA A 82 10.77 -7.57 -1.89
CA ALA A 82 11.07 -8.13 -3.21
C ALA A 82 10.19 -9.33 -3.57
N ASN A 83 9.91 -10.22 -2.60
CA ASN A 83 8.97 -11.33 -2.78
C ASN A 83 7.59 -10.87 -3.20
N TYR A 84 7.08 -9.88 -2.47
CA TYR A 84 5.77 -9.31 -2.75
C TYR A 84 5.73 -8.63 -4.13
N ASN A 85 6.80 -7.93 -4.53
CA ASN A 85 6.92 -7.32 -5.86
C ASN A 85 6.77 -8.35 -6.98
N VAL A 86 7.56 -9.43 -6.92
CA VAL A 86 7.49 -10.51 -7.92
C VAL A 86 6.11 -11.16 -7.94
N PHE A 87 5.49 -11.36 -6.78
CA PHE A 87 4.13 -11.86 -6.70
C PHE A 87 3.12 -10.89 -7.35
N SER A 88 3.21 -9.59 -7.07
CA SER A 88 2.31 -8.58 -7.63
C SER A 88 2.42 -8.49 -9.16
N ASP A 89 3.64 -8.62 -9.69
CA ASP A 89 3.90 -8.63 -11.14
C ASP A 89 3.35 -9.89 -11.81
N THR A 90 3.56 -11.07 -11.22
CA THR A 90 3.16 -12.36 -11.79
C THR A 90 1.66 -12.66 -11.62
N GLN A 91 1.05 -12.19 -10.53
CA GLN A 91 -0.34 -12.43 -10.16
C GLN A 91 -1.10 -11.11 -10.06
N GLN A 92 -1.15 -10.38 -11.18
CA GLN A 92 -1.96 -9.18 -11.28
C GLN A 92 -3.43 -9.47 -10.93
N VAL A 93 -4.05 -8.56 -10.18
CA VAL A 93 -5.44 -8.67 -9.74
C VAL A 93 -6.39 -8.47 -10.93
N THR A 94 -6.56 -9.51 -11.76
CA THR A 94 -7.45 -9.46 -12.94
C THR A 94 -8.88 -9.90 -12.66
N GLY A 95 -9.13 -10.54 -11.52
CA GLY A 95 -10.46 -11.03 -11.15
C GLY A 95 -10.57 -11.46 -9.69
N ARG A 96 -11.79 -11.79 -9.26
CA ARG A 96 -12.10 -12.15 -7.85
C ARG A 96 -11.25 -13.30 -7.30
N SER A 97 -10.97 -14.31 -8.13
CA SER A 97 -10.14 -15.45 -7.75
C SER A 97 -8.69 -15.06 -7.50
N LYS A 98 -8.10 -14.28 -8.43
CA LYS A 98 -6.72 -13.77 -8.30
C LYS A 98 -6.61 -12.77 -7.14
N PHE A 99 -7.61 -11.90 -6.94
CA PHE A 99 -7.68 -11.02 -5.76
C PHE A 99 -7.61 -11.79 -4.43
N LYS A 100 -8.41 -12.86 -4.28
CA LYS A 100 -8.37 -13.71 -3.08
C LYS A 100 -7.01 -14.38 -2.91
N ALA A 101 -6.39 -14.81 -4.01
CA ALA A 101 -5.03 -15.36 -4.00
C ALA A 101 -4.01 -14.32 -3.52
N SER A 102 -4.10 -13.07 -3.98
CA SER A 102 -3.20 -11.99 -3.57
C SER A 102 -3.31 -11.65 -2.10
N VAL A 103 -4.53 -11.54 -1.57
CA VAL A 103 -4.75 -11.33 -0.13
C VAL A 103 -4.20 -12.49 0.69
N GLY A 104 -4.47 -13.73 0.27
CA GLY A 104 -3.98 -14.92 0.96
C GLY A 104 -2.44 -15.00 0.97
N TYR A 105 -1.81 -14.82 -0.19
CA TYR A 105 -0.36 -14.84 -0.32
C TYR A 105 0.30 -13.79 0.56
N PHE A 106 -0.19 -12.54 0.51
CA PHE A 106 0.32 -11.46 1.36
C PHE A 106 0.20 -11.80 2.85
N CYS A 107 -0.94 -12.32 3.29
CA CYS A 107 -1.14 -12.71 4.70
C CYS A 107 -0.17 -13.82 5.13
N LEU A 108 0.06 -14.84 4.30
CA LEU A 108 1.01 -15.92 4.63
C LEU A 108 2.44 -15.42 4.68
N LEU A 109 2.84 -14.59 3.71
CA LEU A 109 4.16 -13.97 3.66
C LEU A 109 4.38 -13.09 4.90
N TRP A 110 3.39 -12.24 5.24
CA TRP A 110 3.46 -11.33 6.38
C TRP A 110 3.51 -12.08 7.71
N LEU A 111 2.67 -13.10 7.91
CA LEU A 111 2.66 -13.89 9.14
C LEU A 111 3.95 -14.71 9.31
N THR A 112 4.55 -15.16 8.22
CA THR A 112 5.85 -15.84 8.24
C THR A 112 6.95 -14.86 8.65
N TRP A 113 7.02 -13.71 7.98
CA TRP A 113 7.93 -12.63 8.34
C TRP A 113 7.76 -12.18 9.80
N PHE A 114 6.53 -11.98 10.26
CA PHE A 114 6.22 -11.50 11.60
C PHE A 114 6.74 -12.44 12.69
N GLN A 115 6.60 -13.75 12.49
CA GLN A 115 7.04 -14.76 13.45
C GLN A 115 8.56 -14.83 13.55
N VAL A 116 9.21 -14.69 12.40
CA VAL A 116 10.66 -14.60 12.30
C VAL A 116 11.18 -13.30 12.95
N ALA A 117 10.54 -12.16 12.67
CA ALA A 117 10.87 -10.87 13.28
C ALA A 117 10.66 -10.88 14.80
N MET A 118 9.62 -11.55 15.30
CA MET A 118 9.39 -11.69 16.75
C MET A 118 10.48 -12.46 17.48
N PHE A 119 11.09 -13.46 16.83
CA PHE A 119 12.26 -14.14 17.38
C PHE A 119 13.48 -13.22 17.34
N ASP A 120 13.77 -12.63 16.18
CA ASP A 120 14.99 -11.85 15.96
C ASP A 120 15.12 -10.70 16.96
N VAL A 121 14.04 -9.93 17.07
CA VAL A 121 13.98 -8.73 17.90
C VAL A 121 14.19 -9.02 19.40
N ARG A 122 14.02 -10.27 19.83
CA ARG A 122 14.15 -10.67 21.25
C ARG A 122 15.46 -11.38 21.56
N TYR A 123 15.94 -12.24 20.66
CA TYR A 123 16.94 -13.25 21.00
C TYR A 123 18.10 -13.34 20.00
N VAL A 124 18.10 -12.58 18.90
CA VAL A 124 19.19 -12.69 17.93
C VAL A 124 20.49 -12.15 18.50
N THR A 125 21.54 -12.94 18.41
CA THR A 125 22.92 -12.50 18.68
C THR A 125 23.83 -12.94 17.57
N ASP A 126 24.74 -12.06 17.16
CA ASP A 126 25.62 -12.32 16.02
C ASP A 126 26.51 -13.56 16.31
N SER A 127 26.26 -14.61 15.55
CA SER A 127 26.92 -15.92 15.61
C SER A 127 26.81 -16.64 14.29
N ILE A 128 27.69 -17.61 14.07
CA ILE A 128 27.62 -18.46 12.87
C ILE A 128 26.28 -19.21 12.82
N PHE A 129 25.82 -19.74 13.96
CA PHE A 129 24.51 -20.40 14.06
C PHE A 129 23.37 -19.47 13.62
N SER A 130 23.30 -18.25 14.17
CA SER A 130 22.28 -17.28 13.76
C SER A 130 22.35 -16.98 12.26
N ARG A 131 23.54 -16.79 11.68
CA ARG A 131 23.68 -16.52 10.24
C ARG A 131 23.19 -17.69 9.37
N ILE A 132 23.42 -18.93 9.77
CA ILE A 132 22.93 -20.12 9.06
C ILE A 132 21.40 -20.19 9.13
N THR A 133 20.80 -20.00 10.31
CA THR A 133 19.34 -20.05 10.43
C THR A 133 18.67 -18.91 9.65
N ARG A 134 19.28 -17.73 9.65
CA ARG A 134 18.86 -16.60 8.80
C ARG A 134 18.98 -16.93 7.31
N ALA A 135 20.05 -17.60 6.88
CA ALA A 135 20.17 -18.07 5.50
C ALA A 135 19.06 -19.06 5.12
N ILE A 136 18.67 -19.96 6.03
CA ILE A 136 17.52 -20.87 5.83
C ILE A 136 16.22 -20.05 5.69
N GLN A 137 15.98 -19.06 6.56
CA GLN A 137 14.78 -18.20 6.47
C GLN A 137 14.76 -17.34 5.19
N LEU A 138 15.92 -16.89 4.70
CA LEU A 138 16.02 -16.24 3.38
C LEU A 138 15.68 -17.23 2.26
N GLY A 139 16.15 -18.49 2.36
CA GLY A 139 15.77 -19.56 1.44
C GLY A 139 14.26 -19.85 1.45
N VAL A 140 13.60 -19.78 2.61
CA VAL A 140 12.14 -19.87 2.73
C VAL A 140 11.47 -18.75 1.92
N LEU A 141 11.93 -17.50 2.07
CA LEU A 141 11.41 -16.37 1.28
C LEU A 141 11.66 -16.59 -0.22
N VAL A 142 12.81 -17.08 -0.65
CA VAL A 142 13.01 -17.45 -2.08
C VAL A 142 12.02 -18.53 -2.52
N GLY A 143 11.72 -19.50 -1.66
CA GLY A 143 10.69 -20.51 -1.92
C GLY A 143 9.30 -19.91 -2.17
N PHE A 144 8.92 -18.85 -1.44
CA PHE A 144 7.68 -18.11 -1.68
C PHE A 144 7.61 -17.52 -3.10
N VAL A 145 8.73 -17.06 -3.66
CA VAL A 145 8.79 -16.61 -5.06
C VAL A 145 8.54 -17.76 -6.04
N VAL A 146 9.12 -18.93 -5.79
CA VAL A 146 9.02 -20.10 -6.69
C VAL A 146 7.56 -20.55 -6.86
N VAL A 147 6.76 -20.46 -5.80
CA VAL A 147 5.34 -20.87 -5.83
C VAL A 147 4.40 -19.76 -6.31
N ALA A 148 4.85 -18.50 -6.37
CA ALA A 148 4.02 -17.34 -6.69
C ALA A 148 3.26 -17.44 -8.04
N PRO A 149 3.90 -17.82 -9.17
CA PRO A 149 3.23 -17.79 -10.48
C PRO A 149 2.07 -18.78 -10.62
N LYS A 150 2.05 -19.86 -9.83
CA LYS A 150 1.01 -20.90 -9.86
C LYS A 150 0.13 -20.89 -8.61
N PHE A 151 0.22 -19.85 -7.78
CA PHE A 151 -0.52 -19.77 -6.52
C PHE A 151 -2.00 -19.44 -6.77
N HIS A 152 -2.83 -20.48 -6.88
CA HIS A 152 -4.27 -20.34 -7.09
C HIS A 152 -5.09 -21.18 -6.11
N PRO A 153 -5.73 -20.56 -5.10
CA PRO A 153 -6.52 -21.29 -4.11
C PRO A 153 -7.71 -22.07 -4.70
N ASN A 154 -8.29 -21.60 -5.81
CA ASN A 154 -9.45 -22.19 -6.48
C ASN A 154 -9.09 -23.11 -7.65
N ASN A 155 -7.85 -23.06 -8.16
CA ASN A 155 -7.37 -23.93 -9.23
C ASN A 155 -6.01 -24.49 -8.81
N GLN A 156 -6.05 -25.51 -7.95
CA GLN A 156 -4.89 -25.95 -7.19
C GLN A 156 -3.95 -26.79 -8.05
N ASP A 157 -2.73 -26.28 -8.26
CA ASP A 157 -1.62 -27.09 -8.76
C ASP A 157 -1.02 -27.91 -7.60
N PRO A 158 -1.09 -29.26 -7.63
CA PRO A 158 -0.66 -30.10 -6.51
C PRO A 158 0.81 -29.88 -6.13
N GLY A 159 1.69 -29.70 -7.11
CA GLY A 159 3.12 -29.44 -6.89
C GLY A 159 3.36 -28.15 -6.11
N THR A 160 2.72 -27.06 -6.55
CA THR A 160 2.82 -25.74 -5.93
C THR A 160 2.26 -25.74 -4.50
N MET A 161 1.13 -26.42 -4.26
CA MET A 161 0.52 -26.48 -2.93
C MET A 161 1.33 -27.32 -1.94
N ARG A 162 1.92 -28.44 -2.40
CA ARG A 162 2.86 -29.24 -1.61
C ARG A 162 4.12 -28.45 -1.27
N ALA A 163 4.71 -27.77 -2.26
CA ALA A 163 5.89 -26.93 -2.07
C ALA A 163 5.62 -25.83 -1.03
N MET A 164 4.49 -25.13 -1.13
CA MET A 164 4.10 -24.11 -0.15
C MET A 164 4.02 -24.67 1.28
N SER A 165 3.45 -25.86 1.45
CA SER A 165 3.36 -26.53 2.75
C SER A 165 4.74 -26.90 3.31
N LEU A 166 5.63 -27.40 2.46
CA LEU A 166 7.01 -27.72 2.86
C LEU A 166 7.81 -26.47 3.21
N ILE A 167 7.65 -25.37 2.47
CA ILE A 167 8.30 -24.09 2.76
C ILE A 167 7.88 -23.58 4.15
N LEU A 168 6.57 -23.59 4.44
CA LEU A 168 6.05 -23.22 5.76
C LEU A 168 6.57 -24.17 6.86
N CYS A 169 6.61 -25.48 6.59
CA CYS A 169 7.16 -26.48 7.51
C CYS A 169 8.63 -26.17 7.87
N VAL A 170 9.48 -25.95 6.86
CA VAL A 170 10.92 -25.66 7.06
C VAL A 170 11.10 -24.37 7.87
N SER A 171 10.31 -23.32 7.59
CA SER A 171 10.36 -22.08 8.36
C SER A 171 10.05 -22.30 9.85
N ARG A 172 9.01 -23.10 10.17
CA ARG A 172 8.62 -23.38 11.57
C ARG A 172 9.55 -24.33 12.28
N ALA A 173 10.07 -25.35 11.58
CA ALA A 173 11.12 -26.21 12.11
C ALA A 173 12.37 -25.40 12.47
N CYS A 174 12.80 -24.48 11.60
CA CYS A 174 13.92 -23.60 11.85
C CYS A 174 13.68 -22.71 13.08
N LEU A 175 12.50 -22.09 13.20
CA LEU A 175 12.13 -21.31 14.40
C LEU A 175 12.15 -22.16 15.68
N ALA A 176 11.61 -23.38 15.63
CA ALA A 176 11.61 -24.28 16.79
C ALA A 176 13.05 -24.60 17.25
N ILE A 177 13.98 -24.81 16.31
CA ILE A 177 15.41 -25.02 16.61
C ILE A 177 16.05 -23.75 17.20
N GLU A 178 15.71 -22.57 16.67
CA GLU A 178 16.20 -21.29 17.19
C GLU A 178 15.76 -21.04 18.64
N TYR A 179 14.47 -21.21 18.94
CA TYR A 179 13.95 -21.11 20.30
C TYR A 179 14.54 -22.18 21.24
N ALA A 180 14.78 -23.41 20.74
CA ALA A 180 15.43 -24.46 21.50
C ALA A 180 16.90 -24.13 21.83
N SER A 181 17.62 -23.52 20.89
CA SER A 181 18.99 -23.02 21.11
C SER A 181 19.00 -21.92 22.18
N THR A 182 18.09 -20.95 22.12
CA THR A 182 17.93 -19.93 23.17
C THR A 182 17.63 -20.56 24.54
N LEU A 183 16.73 -21.55 24.58
CA LEU A 183 16.39 -22.26 25.82
C LEU A 183 17.62 -22.97 26.42
N TRP A 184 18.48 -23.57 25.59
CA TRP A 184 19.72 -24.20 26.05
C TRP A 184 20.62 -23.22 26.81
N HIS A 185 20.77 -21.99 26.29
CA HIS A 185 21.56 -20.94 26.95
C HIS A 185 20.91 -20.40 28.24
N VAL A 186 19.58 -20.34 28.27
CA VAL A 186 18.80 -19.76 29.38
C VAL A 186 18.35 -20.82 30.39
N ARG A 187 18.76 -22.09 30.21
CA ARG A 187 18.29 -23.23 31.00
C ARG A 187 18.50 -23.06 32.51
N ARG A 188 19.36 -22.18 33.00
CA ARG A 188 19.53 -21.96 34.46
C ARG A 188 18.38 -21.17 35.10
N TYR A 189 17.61 -20.39 34.33
CA TYR A 189 16.57 -19.49 34.84
C TYR A 189 15.18 -20.13 34.81
N LYS A 190 14.63 -20.53 35.96
CA LYS A 190 13.36 -21.28 36.04
C LYS A 190 12.16 -20.52 35.43
N LYS A 191 12.08 -19.21 35.63
CA LYS A 191 10.97 -18.36 35.11
C LYS A 191 10.99 -18.18 33.59
N ALA A 192 12.15 -18.35 32.93
CA ALA A 192 12.29 -18.20 31.49
C ALA A 192 12.00 -19.48 30.70
N ARG A 193 11.99 -20.66 31.35
CA ARG A 193 11.82 -21.95 30.65
C ARG A 193 10.40 -22.14 30.11
N MET A 194 9.38 -21.85 30.92
CA MET A 194 7.97 -22.06 30.54
C MET A 194 7.56 -21.35 29.23
N PRO A 195 7.79 -20.03 29.07
CA PRO A 195 7.40 -19.34 27.83
C PRO A 195 8.18 -19.86 26.62
N LEU A 196 9.46 -20.23 26.78
CA LEU A 196 10.27 -20.78 25.68
C LEU A 196 9.81 -22.19 25.29
N TYR A 197 9.46 -23.06 26.25
CA TYR A 197 8.87 -24.38 25.94
C TYR A 197 7.56 -24.25 25.17
N MET A 198 6.68 -23.31 25.56
CA MET A 198 5.44 -23.07 24.84
C MET A 198 5.69 -22.59 23.41
N GLN A 199 6.65 -21.68 23.19
CA GLN A 199 7.01 -21.21 21.84
C GLN A 199 7.58 -22.34 20.96
N ILE A 200 8.47 -23.19 21.53
CA ILE A 200 9.00 -24.36 20.83
C ILE A 200 7.86 -25.31 20.45
N ALA A 201 6.96 -25.60 21.39
CA ALA A 201 5.83 -26.50 21.15
C ALA A 201 4.88 -25.97 20.07
N ILE A 202 4.57 -24.67 20.06
CA ILE A 202 3.72 -24.04 19.04
C ILE A 202 4.34 -24.18 17.65
N HIS A 203 5.62 -23.83 17.48
CA HIS A 203 6.27 -23.90 16.18
C HIS A 203 6.53 -25.34 15.73
N ALA A 204 6.86 -26.26 16.65
CA ALA A 204 7.01 -27.68 16.33
C ALA A 204 5.69 -28.32 15.91
N ALA A 205 4.59 -28.02 16.63
CA ALA A 205 3.26 -28.50 16.28
C ALA A 205 2.82 -27.95 14.91
N ALA A 206 3.02 -26.66 14.67
CA ALA A 206 2.76 -26.05 13.36
C ALA A 206 3.55 -26.70 12.23
N SER A 207 4.85 -26.96 12.45
CA SER A 207 5.70 -27.67 11.49
C SER A 207 5.14 -29.05 11.16
N ALA A 208 4.72 -29.82 12.17
CA ALA A 208 4.13 -31.14 11.98
C ALA A 208 2.80 -31.07 11.20
N VAL A 209 1.96 -30.06 11.47
CA VAL A 209 0.71 -29.84 10.74
C VAL A 209 0.98 -29.50 9.27
N TYR A 210 1.93 -28.60 8.97
CA TYR A 210 2.29 -28.27 7.58
C TYR A 210 2.87 -29.47 6.83
N LEU A 211 3.67 -30.31 7.50
CA LEU A 211 4.16 -31.56 6.93
C LEU A 211 3.00 -32.52 6.62
N GLY A 212 2.05 -32.71 7.55
CA GLY A 212 0.87 -33.54 7.35
C GLY A 212 -0.03 -33.04 6.21
N VAL A 213 -0.21 -31.73 6.09
CA VAL A 213 -0.96 -31.08 5.00
C VAL A 213 -0.31 -31.36 3.64
N THR A 214 1.01 -31.44 3.57
CA THR A 214 1.74 -31.74 2.32
C THR A 214 1.28 -33.07 1.71
N PHE A 215 1.14 -34.12 2.51
CA PHE A 215 0.71 -35.45 2.03
C PHE A 215 -0.76 -35.50 1.61
N ARG A 216 -1.57 -34.52 1.99
CA ARG A 216 -3.01 -34.51 1.72
C ARG A 216 -3.38 -33.97 0.33
N PHE A 217 -2.50 -33.20 -0.29
CA PHE A 217 -2.67 -32.72 -1.65
C PHE A 217 -2.38 -33.86 -2.64
N THR A 218 -3.43 -34.41 -3.25
CA THR A 218 -3.36 -35.48 -4.26
C THR A 218 -3.85 -34.97 -5.60
N ASP A 219 -3.32 -35.52 -6.70
CA ASP A 219 -3.69 -35.11 -8.05
C ASP A 219 -5.20 -35.30 -8.30
N GLY A 220 -5.83 -34.32 -8.92
CA GLY A 220 -7.26 -34.37 -9.30
C GLY A 220 -8.29 -34.06 -8.20
N LYS A 221 -7.88 -33.75 -6.95
CA LYS A 221 -8.82 -33.37 -5.88
C LYS A 221 -8.61 -31.92 -5.44
N GLN A 222 -9.59 -31.05 -5.69
CA GLN A 222 -9.62 -29.72 -5.09
C GLN A 222 -9.98 -29.84 -3.61
N SER A 223 -8.99 -29.64 -2.75
CA SER A 223 -9.17 -29.81 -1.30
C SER A 223 -9.21 -28.45 -0.62
N ARG A 224 -10.18 -28.24 0.28
CA ARG A 224 -10.23 -27.03 1.14
C ARG A 224 -9.12 -26.98 2.19
N VAL A 225 -8.23 -27.97 2.20
CA VAL A 225 -7.11 -28.12 3.14
C VAL A 225 -6.11 -26.96 3.07
N TYR A 226 -6.02 -26.23 1.96
CA TYR A 226 -5.20 -24.99 1.91
C TYR A 226 -5.63 -23.93 2.94
N LEU A 227 -6.88 -23.97 3.43
CA LEU A 227 -7.37 -23.07 4.47
C LEU A 227 -6.61 -23.27 5.80
N THR A 228 -6.10 -24.48 6.04
CA THR A 228 -5.29 -24.81 7.22
C THR A 228 -4.07 -23.91 7.34
N TRP A 229 -3.47 -23.47 6.23
CA TRP A 229 -2.32 -22.55 6.27
C TRP A 229 -2.66 -21.23 6.95
N TYR A 230 -3.81 -20.63 6.61
CA TYR A 230 -4.22 -19.35 7.17
C TYR A 230 -4.62 -19.47 8.64
N PHE A 231 -5.38 -20.52 8.99
CA PHE A 231 -5.82 -20.73 10.37
C PHE A 231 -4.65 -21.03 11.31
N ILE A 232 -3.73 -21.91 10.90
CA ILE A 232 -2.58 -22.26 11.73
C ILE A 232 -1.62 -21.08 11.85
N ALA A 233 -1.27 -20.39 10.75
CA ALA A 233 -0.39 -19.22 10.81
C ALA A 233 -0.97 -18.09 11.67
N GLY A 234 -2.28 -17.85 11.58
CA GLY A 234 -2.98 -16.88 12.42
C GLY A 234 -3.02 -17.29 13.89
N ALA A 235 -3.36 -18.55 14.17
CA ALA A 235 -3.40 -19.10 15.53
C ALA A 235 -2.02 -19.07 16.20
N GLU A 236 -0.97 -19.43 15.46
CA GLU A 236 0.42 -19.29 15.93
C GLU A 236 0.75 -17.83 16.26
N ALA A 237 0.42 -16.88 15.38
CA ALA A 237 0.73 -15.46 15.61
C ALA A 237 0.03 -14.92 16.86
N ILE A 238 -1.25 -15.25 17.03
CA ILE A 238 -2.03 -14.87 18.21
C ILE A 238 -1.44 -15.52 19.46
N ALA A 239 -1.16 -16.82 19.43
CA ALA A 239 -0.58 -17.54 20.56
C ALA A 239 0.79 -16.96 20.97
N SER A 240 1.65 -16.66 20.01
CA SER A 240 2.95 -16.04 20.26
C SER A 240 2.83 -14.65 20.89
N VAL A 241 1.86 -13.84 20.45
CA VAL A 241 1.57 -12.52 21.03
C VAL A 241 1.00 -12.65 22.45
N LEU A 242 0.11 -13.60 22.69
CA LEU A 242 -0.44 -13.87 24.03
C LEU A 242 0.63 -14.30 25.03
N ILE A 243 1.57 -15.17 24.60
CA ILE A 243 2.71 -15.57 25.44
C ILE A 243 3.56 -14.34 25.81
N SER A 244 3.73 -13.39 24.90
CA SER A 244 4.44 -12.13 25.15
C SER A 244 3.72 -11.19 26.11
N ASN A 245 2.41 -11.33 26.33
CA ASN A 245 1.70 -10.57 27.37
C ASN A 245 1.91 -11.14 28.77
N VAL A 246 1.93 -12.46 28.88
CA VAL A 246 1.97 -13.15 30.18
C VAL A 246 3.40 -13.25 30.72
N SER A 247 4.40 -13.35 29.85
CA SER A 247 5.80 -13.51 30.25
C SER A 247 6.62 -12.23 30.11
N SER A 248 7.28 -11.81 31.20
CA SER A 248 8.26 -10.70 31.17
C SER A 248 9.47 -11.00 30.28
N VAL A 249 9.84 -12.28 30.12
CA VAL A 249 10.99 -12.76 29.33
C VAL A 249 10.69 -12.73 27.81
N ALA A 250 9.42 -12.80 27.43
CA ALA A 250 8.96 -12.74 26.03
C ALA A 250 8.34 -11.38 25.66
N SER A 251 8.46 -10.38 26.54
CA SER A 251 7.87 -9.04 26.36
C SER A 251 8.46 -8.32 25.16
N LEU A 252 7.63 -7.50 24.50
CA LEU A 252 8.00 -6.66 23.34
C LEU A 252 8.34 -5.21 23.72
N THR A 253 8.12 -4.79 24.98
CA THR A 253 8.11 -3.37 25.40
C THR A 253 9.37 -2.58 25.10
N ASP A 254 10.54 -3.21 25.19
CA ASP A 254 11.82 -2.51 25.02
C ASP A 254 12.54 -3.00 23.76
N THR A 255 11.79 -3.44 22.75
CA THR A 255 12.35 -3.98 21.52
C THR A 255 12.08 -3.10 20.31
N HIS A 256 12.95 -3.18 19.29
CA HIS A 256 12.83 -2.40 18.05
C HIS A 256 11.76 -2.92 17.08
N MET A 257 10.79 -3.72 17.54
CA MET A 257 9.67 -4.21 16.71
C MET A 257 8.87 -3.07 16.08
N MET A 258 8.62 -2.00 16.84
CA MET A 258 7.94 -0.80 16.35
C MET A 258 8.72 -0.15 15.19
N LYS A 259 10.05 -0.10 15.31
CA LYS A 259 10.93 0.44 14.26
C LYS A 259 10.92 -0.47 13.02
N ARG A 260 10.96 -1.79 13.18
CA ARG A 260 10.87 -2.74 12.05
C ARG A 260 9.53 -2.66 11.32
N MET A 261 8.42 -2.53 12.01
CA MET A 261 7.11 -2.32 11.38
C MET A 261 7.06 -1.04 10.55
N ALA A 262 7.61 0.06 11.09
CA ALA A 262 7.70 1.32 10.36
C ALA A 262 8.62 1.24 9.14
N LEU A 263 9.78 0.56 9.27
CA LEU A 263 10.68 0.29 8.13
C LEU A 263 10.01 -0.57 7.06
N LEU A 264 9.25 -1.59 7.47
CA LEU A 264 8.48 -2.41 6.54
C LEU A 264 7.43 -1.57 5.79
N THR A 265 6.80 -0.59 6.45
CA THR A 265 5.92 0.38 5.77
C THR A 265 6.70 1.19 4.72
N VAL A 266 7.91 1.66 5.02
CA VAL A 266 8.77 2.37 4.02
C VAL A 266 9.05 1.48 2.82
N MET A 267 9.40 0.21 3.06
CA MET A 267 9.68 -0.73 1.97
C MET A 267 8.45 -0.95 1.08
N ILE A 268 7.27 -1.13 1.69
CA ILE A 268 5.99 -1.24 0.97
C ILE A 268 5.69 0.02 0.15
N LEU A 269 5.95 1.22 0.69
CA LEU A 269 5.79 2.47 -0.06
C LEU A 269 6.81 2.58 -1.21
N GLY A 270 8.04 2.11 -1.00
CA GLY A 270 9.08 2.00 -2.03
C GLY A 270 8.65 1.13 -3.21
N GLU A 271 7.99 -0.01 -2.93
CA GLU A 271 7.39 -0.85 -3.97
C GLU A 271 6.29 -0.11 -4.76
N GLY A 272 5.47 0.71 -4.09
CA GLY A 272 4.50 1.58 -4.76
C GLY A 272 5.13 2.57 -5.74
N ILE A 273 6.28 3.16 -5.37
CA ILE A 273 7.06 4.05 -6.25
C ILE A 273 7.67 3.28 -7.43
N GLN A 274 8.21 2.08 -7.18
CA GLN A 274 8.74 1.24 -8.25
C GLN A 274 7.64 0.88 -9.26
N GLN A 275 6.44 0.50 -8.80
CA GLN A 275 5.32 0.23 -9.69
C GLN A 275 4.92 1.47 -10.49
N LEU A 276 4.83 2.64 -9.85
CA LEU A 276 4.56 3.90 -10.55
C LEU A 276 5.59 4.16 -11.65
N ALA A 277 6.88 3.93 -11.38
CA ALA A 277 7.94 4.08 -12.39
C ALA A 277 7.78 3.11 -13.56
N LYS A 278 7.42 1.83 -13.29
CA LYS A 278 7.12 0.85 -14.35
C LYS A 278 5.96 1.32 -15.23
N GLU A 279 4.86 1.80 -14.64
CA GLU A 279 3.70 2.29 -15.40
C GLU A 279 4.05 3.52 -16.24
N VAL A 280 4.84 4.47 -15.70
CA VAL A 280 5.33 5.63 -16.45
C VAL A 280 6.19 5.19 -17.63
N VAL A 281 7.07 4.22 -17.45
CA VAL A 281 7.89 3.66 -18.55
C VAL A 281 6.99 3.01 -19.61
N THR A 282 5.96 2.28 -19.22
CA THR A 282 4.95 1.72 -20.15
C THR A 282 4.25 2.81 -20.94
N ILE A 283 3.90 3.92 -20.29
CA ILE A 283 3.28 5.09 -20.92
C ILE A 283 4.24 5.72 -21.94
N VAL A 284 5.49 5.97 -21.57
CA VAL A 284 6.50 6.65 -22.42
C VAL A 284 6.89 5.85 -23.66
N LYS A 285 6.76 4.52 -23.63
CA LYS A 285 7.10 3.66 -24.78
C LYS A 285 6.16 3.81 -25.97
N ASN A 286 4.96 4.34 -25.78
CA ASN A 286 3.98 4.52 -26.85
C ASN A 286 4.10 5.94 -27.47
N PRO A 287 3.79 6.12 -28.77
CA PRO A 287 3.90 7.41 -29.46
C PRO A 287 2.79 8.42 -29.09
N ASP A 288 3.11 9.73 -29.12
CA ASP A 288 2.19 10.86 -28.84
C ASP A 288 1.51 10.84 -27.44
N VAL A 289 2.25 10.45 -26.42
CA VAL A 289 1.67 10.14 -25.10
C VAL A 289 1.73 11.27 -24.08
N TRP A 290 2.67 12.21 -24.21
CA TRP A 290 2.86 13.30 -23.26
C TRP A 290 1.87 14.44 -23.49
N ASP A 291 0.72 14.32 -22.82
CA ASP A 291 -0.29 15.37 -22.72
C ASP A 291 -0.22 16.02 -21.31
N SER A 292 -0.71 17.25 -21.19
CA SER A 292 -0.84 17.98 -19.92
C SER A 292 -1.60 17.14 -18.89
N LEU A 293 -2.63 16.41 -19.34
CA LEU A 293 -3.36 15.46 -18.51
C LEU A 293 -2.44 14.37 -17.94
N THR A 294 -1.64 13.71 -18.76
CA THR A 294 -0.71 12.65 -18.33
C THR A 294 0.28 13.19 -17.30
N VAL A 295 0.87 14.37 -17.55
CA VAL A 295 1.82 15.00 -16.60
C VAL A 295 1.15 15.26 -15.26
N SER A 296 -0.06 15.84 -15.27
CA SER A 296 -0.81 16.13 -14.04
C SER A 296 -1.17 14.88 -13.25
N LEU A 297 -1.52 13.78 -13.93
CA LEU A 297 -1.81 12.49 -13.32
C LEU A 297 -0.54 11.88 -12.70
N VAL A 298 0.59 11.86 -13.41
CA VAL A 298 1.85 11.36 -12.84
C VAL A 298 2.26 12.17 -11.61
N THR A 299 2.14 13.51 -11.66
CA THR A 299 2.41 14.37 -10.51
C THR A 299 1.45 14.08 -9.34
N ALA A 300 0.16 13.90 -9.60
CA ALA A 300 -0.82 13.55 -8.58
C ALA A 300 -0.52 12.18 -7.95
N ALA A 301 -0.07 11.20 -8.74
CA ALA A 301 0.30 9.89 -8.26
C ALA A 301 1.52 9.95 -7.32
N ALA A 302 2.61 10.59 -7.76
CA ALA A 302 3.82 10.78 -6.96
C ALA A 302 3.54 11.57 -5.68
N THR A 303 2.75 12.65 -5.79
CA THR A 303 2.33 13.48 -4.65
C THR A 303 1.54 12.65 -3.64
N THR A 304 0.62 11.79 -4.08
CA THR A 304 -0.19 10.97 -3.18
C THR A 304 0.68 9.99 -2.37
N ILE A 305 1.62 9.30 -3.01
CA ILE A 305 2.54 8.39 -2.32
C ILE A 305 3.37 9.15 -1.27
N TYR A 306 3.88 10.33 -1.64
CA TYR A 306 4.62 11.19 -0.73
C TYR A 306 3.78 11.68 0.46
N LEU A 307 2.51 12.05 0.23
CA LEU A 307 1.60 12.48 1.30
C LEU A 307 1.25 11.33 2.25
N VAL A 308 1.05 10.11 1.73
CA VAL A 308 0.85 8.91 2.55
C VAL A 308 2.06 8.69 3.47
N PHE A 309 3.27 8.79 2.91
CA PHE A 309 4.52 8.70 3.67
C PHE A 309 4.58 9.76 4.78
N LEU A 310 4.39 11.04 4.45
CA LEU A 310 4.46 12.13 5.41
C LEU A 310 3.46 11.96 6.55
N VAL A 311 2.19 11.73 6.22
CA VAL A 311 1.12 11.63 7.23
C VAL A 311 1.37 10.45 8.17
N TYR A 312 1.82 9.30 7.64
CA TYR A 312 2.14 8.14 8.47
C TYR A 312 3.24 8.43 9.50
N PHE A 313 4.38 8.99 9.05
CA PHE A 313 5.52 9.26 9.93
C PHE A 313 5.29 10.43 10.89
N ASP A 314 4.58 11.47 10.45
CA ASP A 314 4.21 12.60 11.32
C ASP A 314 3.30 12.14 12.47
N TRP A 315 2.42 11.18 12.21
CA TRP A 315 1.54 10.62 13.24
C TRP A 315 2.26 9.63 14.15
N LEU A 316 3.29 8.93 13.65
CA LEU A 316 4.09 7.99 14.43
C LEU A 316 5.04 8.65 15.44
N ARG A 317 5.46 9.91 15.19
CA ARG A 317 6.50 10.64 15.95
C ARG A 317 6.22 10.82 17.45
N SER A 318 5.04 10.48 17.96
CA SER A 318 4.66 10.75 19.36
C SER A 318 5.22 9.78 20.41
N SER A 319 5.61 8.55 20.06
CA SER A 319 6.40 7.65 20.94
C SER A 319 6.69 6.31 20.26
N PHE A 320 7.95 5.86 20.26
CA PHE A 320 8.31 4.47 19.91
C PHE A 320 8.19 3.51 21.11
N HIS A 321 7.97 4.05 22.31
CA HIS A 321 7.83 3.27 23.54
C HIS A 321 6.38 3.34 24.00
N LEU A 322 5.68 2.20 23.93
CA LEU A 322 4.28 2.06 24.29
C LEU A 322 4.12 1.00 25.40
N PRO A 323 3.12 1.12 26.28
CA PRO A 323 2.78 0.06 27.23
C PRO A 323 2.53 -1.29 26.52
N ARG A 324 2.88 -2.41 27.17
CA ARG A 324 2.81 -3.79 26.64
C ARG A 324 1.61 -4.07 25.73
N ILE A 325 0.40 -3.87 26.25
CA ILE A 325 -0.85 -4.18 25.54
C ILE A 325 -1.05 -3.28 24.32
N ARG A 326 -0.75 -1.97 24.46
CA ARG A 326 -0.90 -1.00 23.36
C ARG A 326 0.10 -1.27 22.24
N GLN A 327 1.34 -1.60 22.60
CA GLN A 327 2.36 -1.94 21.61
C GLN A 327 1.95 -3.18 20.80
N GLN A 328 1.46 -4.22 21.46
CA GLN A 328 1.02 -5.42 20.76
C GLN A 328 -0.21 -5.19 19.90
N LEU A 329 -1.20 -4.45 20.39
CA LEU A 329 -2.36 -4.06 19.59
C LEU A 329 -1.93 -3.27 18.36
N TRP A 330 -1.01 -2.32 18.54
CA TRP A 330 -0.42 -1.54 17.44
C TRP A 330 0.29 -2.46 16.43
N THR A 331 1.08 -3.42 16.90
CA THR A 331 1.77 -4.40 16.05
C THR A 331 0.79 -5.31 15.30
N CYS A 332 -0.25 -5.81 15.94
CA CYS A 332 -1.27 -6.64 15.28
C CYS A 332 -2.07 -5.84 14.24
N LEU A 333 -2.33 -4.57 14.51
CA LEU A 333 -3.06 -3.70 13.58
C LEU A 333 -2.22 -3.33 12.33
N HIS A 334 -0.90 -3.54 12.35
CA HIS A 334 -0.06 -3.35 11.17
C HIS A 334 -0.33 -4.35 10.05
N LEU A 335 -0.77 -5.58 10.36
CA LEU A 335 -1.13 -6.55 9.33
C LEU A 335 -2.26 -6.03 8.42
N PRO A 336 -3.47 -5.69 8.95
CA PRO A 336 -4.53 -5.16 8.11
C PRO A 336 -4.15 -3.80 7.50
N PHE A 337 -3.34 -2.99 8.18
CA PHE A 337 -2.85 -1.72 7.63
C PHE A 337 -1.95 -1.92 6.41
N HIS A 338 -0.93 -2.78 6.51
CA HIS A 338 -0.05 -3.09 5.38
C HIS A 338 -0.80 -3.75 4.24
N LEU A 339 -1.74 -4.67 4.52
CA LEU A 339 -2.58 -5.28 3.48
C LEU A 339 -3.40 -4.21 2.74
N SER A 340 -4.03 -3.30 3.48
CA SER A 340 -4.80 -2.20 2.90
C SER A 340 -3.92 -1.24 2.10
N LEU A 341 -2.75 -0.88 2.64
CA LEU A 341 -1.80 0.02 1.99
C LEU A 341 -1.27 -0.55 0.68
N VAL A 342 -0.88 -1.82 0.68
CA VAL A 342 -0.38 -2.53 -0.49
C VAL A 342 -1.44 -2.60 -1.59
N LEU A 343 -2.67 -3.01 -1.26
CA LEU A 343 -3.76 -3.07 -2.24
C LEU A 343 -4.16 -1.67 -2.73
N PHE A 344 -4.12 -0.66 -1.86
CA PHE A 344 -4.33 0.72 -2.24
C PHE A 344 -3.28 1.17 -3.26
N MET A 345 -1.98 0.96 -2.99
CA MET A 345 -0.90 1.34 -3.91
C MET A 345 -1.01 0.61 -5.26
N GLN A 346 -1.36 -0.68 -5.25
CA GLN A 346 -1.55 -1.46 -6.46
C GLN A 346 -2.72 -0.96 -7.32
N ALA A 347 -3.86 -0.63 -6.72
CA ALA A 347 -4.98 -0.05 -7.47
C ALA A 347 -4.67 1.36 -7.97
N PHE A 348 -4.05 2.16 -7.12
CA PHE A 348 -3.80 3.57 -7.37
C PHE A 348 -2.83 3.78 -8.54
N THR A 349 -1.77 2.97 -8.66
CA THR A 349 -0.87 3.00 -9.83
C THR A 349 -1.58 2.53 -11.10
N GLN A 350 -2.49 1.55 -11.01
CA GLN A 350 -3.30 1.13 -12.16
C GLN A 350 -4.28 2.21 -12.64
N TYR A 351 -4.78 3.08 -11.76
CA TYR A 351 -5.65 4.19 -12.20
C TYR A 351 -4.95 5.16 -13.15
N LEU A 352 -3.63 5.35 -13.02
CA LEU A 352 -2.84 6.13 -13.96
C LEU A 352 -2.93 5.53 -15.38
N LEU A 353 -2.68 4.22 -15.49
CA LEU A 353 -2.73 3.49 -16.75
C LEU A 353 -4.12 3.54 -17.37
N TRP A 354 -5.16 3.26 -16.59
CA TRP A 354 -6.55 3.29 -17.04
C TRP A 354 -6.99 4.68 -17.49
N SER A 355 -6.61 5.74 -16.78
CA SER A 355 -6.94 7.12 -17.15
C SER A 355 -6.34 7.49 -18.51
N LYS A 356 -5.10 7.04 -18.79
CA LYS A 356 -4.49 7.25 -20.10
C LYS A 356 -5.19 6.45 -21.20
N ILE A 357 -5.51 5.19 -20.94
CA ILE A 357 -6.22 4.32 -21.88
C ILE A 357 -7.58 4.94 -22.25
N VAL A 358 -8.39 5.35 -21.27
CA VAL A 358 -9.69 5.98 -21.50
C VAL A 358 -9.57 7.25 -22.35
N SER A 359 -8.56 8.10 -22.06
CA SER A 359 -8.29 9.29 -22.86
C SER A 359 -7.98 8.95 -24.33
N GLN A 360 -7.25 7.87 -24.60
CA GLN A 360 -6.98 7.43 -25.97
C GLN A 360 -8.19 6.76 -26.62
N ILE A 361 -9.02 6.03 -25.86
CA ILE A 361 -10.25 5.41 -26.36
C ILE A 361 -11.23 6.47 -26.88
N ASN A 362 -11.35 7.62 -26.21
CA ASN A 362 -12.19 8.70 -26.71
C ASN A 362 -11.73 9.19 -28.09
N ARG A 363 -10.41 9.20 -28.35
CA ARG A 363 -9.85 9.55 -29.68
C ARG A 363 -10.11 8.47 -30.72
N ILE A 364 -10.22 7.18 -30.32
CA ILE A 364 -10.58 6.09 -31.23
C ILE A 364 -11.98 6.30 -31.80
N GLY A 365 -12.91 6.82 -30.99
CA GLY A 365 -14.25 7.17 -31.44
C GLY A 365 -14.22 8.08 -32.68
N ASP A 366 -13.45 9.16 -32.60
CA ASP A 366 -13.27 10.12 -33.70
C ASP A 366 -12.63 9.46 -34.95
N ILE A 367 -11.64 8.58 -34.77
CA ILE A 367 -10.96 7.88 -35.88
C ILE A 367 -11.90 6.89 -36.60
N SER A 368 -12.83 6.31 -35.85
CA SER A 368 -13.79 5.33 -36.38
C SER A 368 -15.04 5.97 -37.01
N ASP A 369 -15.18 7.30 -36.96
CA ASP A 369 -16.31 8.02 -37.54
C ASP A 369 -16.13 8.23 -39.07
N PRO A 370 -16.97 7.62 -39.92
CA PRO A 370 -16.88 7.74 -41.37
C PRO A 370 -17.37 9.09 -41.92
N THR A 371 -17.93 9.98 -41.09
CA THR A 371 -18.59 11.21 -41.55
C THR A 371 -17.66 12.42 -41.72
N ASP A 372 -16.40 12.32 -41.30
CA ASP A 372 -15.50 13.48 -41.15
C ASP A 372 -14.83 13.94 -42.47
N ASP A 373 -14.69 13.06 -43.49
CA ASP A 373 -13.75 13.32 -44.61
C ASP A 373 -14.37 13.63 -45.99
N ALA A 374 -15.67 13.45 -46.26
CA ALA A 374 -16.20 13.68 -47.63
C ALA A 374 -17.67 14.11 -47.70
N ARG A 375 -17.93 15.13 -48.54
CA ARG A 375 -19.30 15.65 -48.82
C ARG A 375 -20.14 14.76 -49.75
N ASN A 376 -19.52 13.83 -50.50
CA ASN A 376 -20.15 12.80 -51.33
C ASN A 376 -19.28 11.53 -51.36
N PRO A 377 -19.15 10.78 -50.25
CA PRO A 377 -18.32 9.58 -50.21
C PRO A 377 -18.93 8.43 -51.03
N THR A 378 -18.13 7.64 -51.75
CA THR A 378 -18.53 6.28 -52.16
C THR A 378 -18.16 5.28 -51.06
N SER A 379 -18.79 4.10 -51.07
CA SER A 379 -18.48 3.03 -50.10
C SER A 379 -17.01 2.60 -50.14
N ILE A 380 -16.35 2.72 -51.29
CA ILE A 380 -14.93 2.41 -51.45
C ILE A 380 -14.05 3.50 -50.83
N ASP A 381 -14.41 4.77 -50.99
CA ASP A 381 -13.66 5.89 -50.42
C ASP A 381 -13.71 5.86 -48.89
N VAL A 382 -14.90 5.60 -48.31
CA VAL A 382 -15.08 5.45 -46.85
C VAL A 382 -14.26 4.28 -46.32
N ARG A 383 -14.32 3.13 -47.00
CA ARG A 383 -13.52 1.96 -46.63
C ARG A 383 -12.02 2.27 -46.65
N ASN A 384 -11.53 2.94 -47.69
CA ASN A 384 -10.11 3.24 -47.84
C ASN A 384 -9.63 4.27 -46.80
N SER A 385 -10.44 5.30 -46.50
CA SER A 385 -10.13 6.27 -45.43
C SER A 385 -10.05 5.58 -44.07
N LEU A 386 -11.10 4.81 -43.69
CA LEU A 386 -11.11 4.05 -42.44
C LEU A 386 -9.95 3.05 -42.37
N ASN A 387 -9.62 2.38 -43.48
CA ASN A 387 -8.48 1.46 -43.53
C ASN A 387 -7.16 2.19 -43.27
N ALA A 388 -6.93 3.35 -43.89
CA ALA A 388 -5.72 4.15 -43.66
C ALA A 388 -5.61 4.63 -42.21
N SER A 389 -6.73 5.08 -41.64
CA SER A 389 -6.85 5.52 -40.25
C SER A 389 -6.59 4.39 -39.24
N VAL A 390 -7.20 3.21 -39.45
CA VAL A 390 -7.00 2.03 -38.60
C VAL A 390 -5.57 1.50 -38.72
N HIS A 391 -5.00 1.45 -39.92
CA HIS A 391 -3.60 1.05 -40.10
C HIS A 391 -2.62 2.02 -39.45
N LYS A 392 -2.87 3.33 -39.54
CA LYS A 392 -2.07 4.34 -38.83
C LYS A 392 -2.11 4.09 -37.32
N PHE A 393 -3.30 3.83 -36.76
CA PHE A 393 -3.44 3.48 -35.35
C PHE A 393 -2.70 2.19 -34.97
N PHE A 394 -2.77 1.14 -35.80
CA PHE A 394 -2.07 -0.12 -35.51
C PHE A 394 -0.54 -0.05 -35.70
N ASN A 395 -0.03 0.91 -36.47
CA ASN A 395 1.41 1.17 -36.49
C ASN A 395 1.89 1.68 -35.13
N ASP A 396 1.08 2.51 -34.47
CA ASP A 396 1.36 3.02 -33.12
C ASP A 396 1.07 1.98 -32.03
N TYR A 397 0.00 1.20 -32.21
CA TYR A 397 -0.50 0.20 -31.26
C TYR A 397 -0.70 -1.15 -31.95
N PRO A 398 0.36 -1.95 -32.14
CA PRO A 398 0.26 -3.22 -32.85
C PRO A 398 -0.67 -4.20 -32.11
N PRO A 399 -1.64 -4.82 -32.81
CA PRO A 399 -2.59 -5.74 -32.19
C PRO A 399 -1.89 -7.01 -31.70
N LYS A 400 -2.16 -7.40 -30.45
CA LYS A 400 -1.63 -8.65 -29.86
C LYS A 400 -2.53 -9.87 -30.09
N ILE A 401 -3.83 -9.64 -30.26
CA ILE A 401 -4.80 -10.70 -30.53
C ILE A 401 -4.70 -11.09 -32.01
N SER A 402 -4.45 -12.37 -32.29
CA SER A 402 -4.20 -12.85 -33.66
C SER A 402 -5.38 -12.63 -34.62
N SER A 403 -6.63 -12.71 -34.14
CA SER A 403 -7.84 -12.53 -34.96
C SER A 403 -8.26 -11.08 -35.17
N THR A 404 -7.54 -10.10 -34.61
CA THR A 404 -7.91 -8.67 -34.71
C THR A 404 -7.88 -8.18 -36.15
N MET A 405 -6.85 -8.50 -36.93
CA MET A 405 -6.75 -8.02 -38.31
C MET A 405 -7.80 -8.67 -39.22
N GLU A 406 -8.15 -9.93 -38.97
CA GLU A 406 -9.24 -10.63 -39.67
C GLU A 406 -10.58 -9.96 -39.39
N THR A 407 -10.86 -9.63 -38.12
CA THR A 407 -12.08 -8.92 -37.69
C THR A 407 -12.18 -7.55 -38.36
N VAL A 408 -11.07 -6.80 -38.41
CA VAL A 408 -11.00 -5.48 -39.05
C VAL A 408 -11.24 -5.57 -40.56
N ASN A 409 -10.62 -6.53 -41.25
CA ASN A 409 -10.83 -6.73 -42.68
C ASN A 409 -12.27 -7.14 -43.00
N GLU A 410 -12.89 -8.00 -42.19
CA GLU A 410 -14.31 -8.37 -42.34
C GLU A 410 -15.22 -7.15 -42.15
N ALA A 411 -14.99 -6.33 -41.12
CA ALA A 411 -15.76 -5.11 -40.87
C ALA A 411 -15.61 -4.10 -42.03
N LEU A 412 -14.38 -3.84 -42.50
CA LEU A 412 -14.14 -2.95 -43.64
C LEU A 412 -14.79 -3.47 -44.93
N ASN A 413 -14.82 -4.78 -45.14
CA ASN A 413 -15.51 -5.36 -46.30
C ASN A 413 -17.03 -5.26 -46.21
N ASN A 414 -17.62 -5.20 -45.02
CA ASN A 414 -19.06 -5.00 -44.88
C ASN A 414 -19.51 -3.58 -45.30
N ILE A 415 -18.61 -2.59 -45.29
CA ILE A 415 -18.89 -1.22 -45.78
C ILE A 415 -19.28 -1.24 -47.26
N THR A 416 -18.68 -2.12 -48.07
CA THR A 416 -18.98 -2.19 -49.50
C THR A 416 -20.38 -2.72 -49.82
N ARG A 417 -21.10 -3.22 -48.80
CA ARG A 417 -22.51 -3.63 -48.92
C ARG A 417 -23.48 -2.45 -48.85
N ILE A 418 -23.04 -1.29 -48.38
CA ILE A 418 -23.85 -0.07 -48.31
C ILE A 418 -23.91 0.55 -49.72
N PRO A 419 -25.10 0.85 -50.27
CA PRO A 419 -25.22 1.55 -51.54
C PRO A 419 -24.69 3.00 -51.49
N ASP A 420 -23.97 3.43 -52.53
CA ASP A 420 -23.32 4.75 -52.56
C ASP A 420 -24.29 5.93 -52.39
N LYS A 421 -25.56 5.76 -52.80
CA LYS A 421 -26.64 6.75 -52.68
C LYS A 421 -26.99 7.11 -51.23
N ILE A 422 -26.58 6.29 -50.25
CA ILE A 422 -26.95 6.45 -48.83
C ILE A 422 -25.96 7.37 -48.09
N TRP A 423 -24.69 7.43 -48.49
CA TRP A 423 -23.67 8.24 -47.80
C TRP A 423 -24.00 9.74 -47.69
N PRO A 424 -24.52 10.41 -48.73
CA PRO A 424 -24.91 11.81 -48.60
C PRO A 424 -26.06 12.03 -47.61
N MET A 425 -26.93 11.03 -47.43
CA MET A 425 -28.05 11.07 -46.47
C MET A 425 -27.58 10.82 -45.03
N ILE A 426 -26.53 10.02 -44.86
CA ILE A 426 -25.85 9.81 -43.57
C ILE A 426 -25.14 11.10 -43.12
N ALA A 427 -24.45 11.77 -44.05
CA ALA A 427 -23.74 13.02 -43.76
C ALA A 427 -24.67 14.21 -43.47
N ASN A 428 -25.86 14.25 -44.10
CA ASN A 428 -26.86 15.29 -43.90
C ASN A 428 -28.26 14.68 -43.66
N PRO A 429 -28.59 14.34 -42.40
CA PRO A 429 -29.87 13.71 -42.08
C PRO A 429 -31.03 14.65 -42.38
N SER A 430 -31.81 14.31 -43.42
CA SER A 430 -33.07 14.97 -43.78
C SER A 430 -34.23 14.00 -43.57
N PRO A 431 -35.45 14.45 -43.24
CA PRO A 431 -36.59 13.57 -43.10
C PRO A 431 -36.90 12.87 -44.44
N VAL A 432 -36.78 11.54 -44.48
CA VAL A 432 -37.09 10.73 -45.65
C VAL A 432 -38.55 10.31 -45.58
N THR A 433 -39.33 10.56 -46.64
CA THR A 433 -40.77 10.22 -46.73
C THR A 433 -41.06 8.93 -47.50
N ASP A 434 -40.05 8.27 -48.06
CA ASP A 434 -40.17 7.00 -48.80
C ASP A 434 -39.87 5.81 -47.88
N ASP A 435 -40.88 4.97 -47.63
CA ASP A 435 -40.80 3.79 -46.75
C ASP A 435 -39.73 2.75 -47.16
N LYS A 436 -39.42 2.64 -48.47
CA LYS A 436 -38.37 1.73 -48.94
C LYS A 436 -36.99 2.33 -48.69
N LEU A 437 -36.85 3.63 -48.94
CA LEU A 437 -35.60 4.35 -48.72
C LEU A 437 -35.30 4.46 -47.22
N SER A 438 -36.31 4.59 -46.36
CA SER A 438 -36.13 4.54 -44.91
C SER A 438 -35.66 3.17 -44.44
N ALA A 439 -36.20 2.07 -44.97
CA ALA A 439 -35.75 0.72 -44.63
C ALA A 439 -34.31 0.43 -45.10
N GLU A 440 -33.93 0.90 -46.29
CA GLU A 440 -32.54 0.83 -46.78
C GLU A 440 -31.59 1.67 -45.92
N LEU A 441 -32.02 2.86 -45.48
CA LEU A 441 -31.26 3.74 -44.60
C LEU A 441 -31.08 3.12 -43.21
N ASP A 442 -32.11 2.49 -42.64
CA ASP A 442 -32.04 1.79 -41.35
C ASP A 442 -31.07 0.60 -41.41
N ALA A 443 -31.12 -0.20 -42.49
CA ALA A 443 -30.19 -1.32 -42.69
C ALA A 443 -28.73 -0.84 -42.90
N ALA A 444 -28.54 0.30 -43.57
CA ALA A 444 -27.23 0.92 -43.72
C ALA A 444 -26.68 1.45 -42.38
N TRP A 445 -27.54 2.06 -41.54
CA TRP A 445 -27.17 2.49 -40.20
C TRP A 445 -26.79 1.32 -39.29
N ASP A 446 -27.53 0.21 -39.35
CA ASP A 446 -27.20 -1.00 -38.58
C ASP A 446 -25.86 -1.61 -39.04
N THR A 447 -25.66 -1.70 -40.36
CA THR A 447 -24.38 -2.16 -40.93
C THR A 447 -23.24 -1.25 -40.52
N LEU A 448 -23.40 0.07 -40.67
CA LEU A 448 -22.38 1.05 -40.29
C LEU A 448 -22.08 1.00 -38.78
N GLY A 449 -23.12 0.94 -37.94
CA GLY A 449 -22.98 0.80 -36.49
C GLY A 449 -22.19 -0.44 -36.10
N SER A 450 -22.48 -1.59 -36.72
CA SER A 450 -21.73 -2.83 -36.48
C SER A 450 -20.26 -2.75 -36.90
N VAL A 451 -19.97 -2.09 -38.03
CA VAL A 451 -18.60 -1.89 -38.53
C VAL A 451 -17.82 -0.97 -37.61
N VAL A 452 -18.35 0.22 -37.31
CA VAL A 452 -17.71 1.20 -36.41
C VAL A 452 -17.49 0.57 -35.04
N TYR A 453 -18.46 -0.20 -34.53
CA TYR A 453 -18.32 -0.91 -33.28
C TYR A 453 -17.21 -1.97 -33.32
N ALA A 454 -17.15 -2.79 -34.37
CA ALA A 454 -16.10 -3.80 -34.52
C ALA A 454 -14.69 -3.20 -34.65
N LEU A 455 -14.55 -2.08 -35.38
CA LEU A 455 -13.29 -1.33 -35.48
C LEU A 455 -12.90 -0.73 -34.13
N TYR A 456 -13.84 -0.09 -33.43
CA TYR A 456 -13.65 0.47 -32.10
C TYR A 456 -13.18 -0.59 -31.10
N LEU A 457 -13.86 -1.75 -31.03
CA LEU A 457 -13.48 -2.85 -30.13
C LEU A 457 -12.07 -3.39 -30.46
N SER A 458 -11.76 -3.53 -31.75
CA SER A 458 -10.46 -4.02 -32.24
C SER A 458 -9.31 -3.07 -31.88
N MET A 459 -9.49 -1.78 -32.10
CA MET A 459 -8.53 -0.73 -31.74
C MET A 459 -8.39 -0.60 -30.22
N ALA A 460 -9.50 -0.63 -29.48
CA ALA A 460 -9.48 -0.59 -28.02
C ALA A 460 -8.74 -1.80 -27.43
N ASN A 461 -8.93 -3.01 -27.97
CA ASN A 461 -8.20 -4.19 -27.53
C ASN A 461 -6.71 -4.16 -27.88
N ALA A 462 -6.34 -3.64 -29.05
CA ALA A 462 -4.93 -3.40 -29.39
C ALA A 462 -4.29 -2.40 -28.41
N LEU A 463 -5.01 -1.33 -28.07
CA LEU A 463 -4.59 -0.35 -27.07
C LEU A 463 -4.39 -0.97 -25.69
N TYR A 464 -5.36 -1.74 -25.18
CA TYR A 464 -5.22 -2.46 -23.91
C TYR A 464 -3.97 -3.35 -23.92
N GLY A 465 -3.72 -4.03 -25.04
CA GLY A 465 -2.55 -4.86 -25.20
C GLY A 465 -1.23 -4.08 -25.18
N ALA A 466 -1.16 -2.93 -25.84
CA ALA A 466 0.02 -2.05 -25.83
C ALA A 466 0.38 -1.57 -24.41
N PHE A 467 -0.63 -1.29 -23.58
CA PHE A 467 -0.46 -0.92 -22.17
C PHE A 467 -0.29 -2.13 -21.21
N GLY A 468 -0.16 -3.35 -21.73
CA GLY A 468 0.10 -4.55 -20.92
C GLY A 468 -1.13 -5.15 -20.24
N ILE A 469 -2.34 -4.69 -20.59
CA ILE A 469 -3.61 -5.27 -20.14
C ILE A 469 -4.03 -6.37 -21.13
N ASN A 470 -3.36 -7.52 -21.07
CA ASN A 470 -3.70 -8.69 -21.88
C ASN A 470 -4.62 -9.62 -21.08
N LEU A 471 -5.89 -9.74 -21.50
CA LEU A 471 -6.83 -10.73 -20.97
C LEU A 471 -7.19 -11.82 -21.98
N ASP A 472 -6.59 -11.78 -23.17
CA ASP A 472 -6.78 -12.77 -24.23
C ASP A 472 -6.39 -14.18 -23.77
N ASP A 473 -5.25 -14.33 -23.07
CA ASP A 473 -4.80 -15.60 -22.50
C ASP A 473 -5.79 -16.14 -21.46
N ASP A 474 -6.31 -15.27 -20.59
CA ASP A 474 -7.29 -15.61 -19.56
C ASP A 474 -8.67 -15.95 -20.19
N VAL A 475 -8.99 -15.40 -21.37
CA VAL A 475 -10.24 -15.66 -22.10
C VAL A 475 -10.14 -16.94 -22.93
N SER A 476 -9.12 -17.06 -23.77
CA SER A 476 -8.89 -18.19 -24.66
C SER A 476 -8.70 -19.51 -23.91
N LYS A 477 -8.02 -19.50 -22.75
CA LYS A 477 -7.89 -20.70 -21.90
C LYS A 477 -9.22 -21.16 -21.30
N LYS A 478 -10.15 -20.24 -21.05
CA LYS A 478 -11.44 -20.54 -20.42
C LYS A 478 -12.52 -20.90 -21.45
N ASP A 479 -12.46 -20.29 -22.63
CA ASP A 479 -13.40 -20.51 -23.72
C ASP A 479 -12.66 -20.53 -25.08
N PRO A 480 -12.07 -21.68 -25.45
CA PRO A 480 -11.34 -21.82 -26.71
C PRO A 480 -12.27 -21.83 -27.94
N ALA A 481 -13.57 -22.07 -27.75
CA ALA A 481 -14.56 -22.01 -28.84
C ALA A 481 -14.92 -20.56 -29.18
N ALA A 482 -15.06 -19.69 -28.17
CA ALA A 482 -15.27 -18.26 -28.37
C ALA A 482 -14.09 -17.57 -29.08
N ALA A 483 -12.85 -18.04 -28.87
CA ALA A 483 -11.66 -17.53 -29.56
C ALA A 483 -11.68 -17.72 -31.08
N LYS A 484 -12.52 -18.64 -31.58
CA LYS A 484 -12.70 -18.90 -33.02
C LYS A 484 -13.87 -18.12 -33.62
N ASN A 485 -14.66 -17.41 -32.81
CA ASN A 485 -15.82 -16.67 -33.30
C ASN A 485 -15.41 -15.26 -33.75
N ILE A 486 -15.11 -15.14 -35.05
CA ILE A 486 -14.67 -13.89 -35.70
C ILE A 486 -15.88 -13.03 -36.10
N LYS A 487 -17.05 -13.64 -36.29
CA LYS A 487 -18.24 -12.99 -36.81
C LYS A 487 -18.66 -11.83 -35.90
N ASP A 488 -18.86 -10.66 -36.51
CA ASP A 488 -19.30 -9.41 -35.87
C ASP A 488 -18.39 -8.91 -34.73
N GLY A 489 -17.13 -9.38 -34.65
CA GLY A 489 -16.21 -9.00 -33.58
C GLY A 489 -16.58 -9.55 -32.21
N GLY A 490 -17.39 -10.62 -32.13
CA GLY A 490 -17.86 -11.19 -30.86
C GLY A 490 -16.75 -11.58 -29.88
N TYR A 491 -15.61 -12.08 -30.37
CA TYR A 491 -14.44 -12.34 -29.51
C TYR A 491 -13.82 -11.05 -28.93
N GLN A 492 -13.72 -10.00 -29.74
CA GLN A 492 -13.21 -8.69 -29.29
C GLN A 492 -14.10 -8.10 -28.19
N LEU A 493 -15.42 -8.27 -28.32
CA LEU A 493 -16.40 -7.86 -27.31
C LEU A 493 -16.21 -8.61 -25.99
N LEU A 494 -16.00 -9.94 -26.05
CA LEU A 494 -15.78 -10.76 -24.86
C LEU A 494 -14.50 -10.38 -24.11
N VAL A 495 -13.42 -10.10 -24.85
CA VAL A 495 -12.17 -9.61 -24.25
C VAL A 495 -12.43 -8.25 -23.60
N GLN A 496 -13.09 -7.33 -24.30
CA GLN A 496 -13.38 -5.99 -23.80
C GLN A 496 -14.28 -5.98 -22.55
N ASP A 497 -15.34 -6.79 -22.51
CA ASP A 497 -16.21 -6.92 -21.32
C ASP A 497 -15.42 -7.41 -20.11
N LYS A 498 -14.54 -8.40 -20.27
CA LYS A 498 -13.67 -8.85 -19.18
C LYS A 498 -12.67 -7.77 -18.76
N THR A 499 -12.13 -7.02 -19.71
CA THR A 499 -11.23 -5.88 -19.46
C THR A 499 -11.91 -4.80 -18.64
N TRP A 500 -13.14 -4.43 -18.98
CA TRP A 500 -13.94 -3.48 -18.20
C TRP A 500 -14.32 -4.01 -16.83
N ARG A 501 -14.69 -5.29 -16.69
CA ARG A 501 -14.95 -5.91 -15.37
C ARG A 501 -13.71 -5.88 -14.47
N ARG A 502 -12.52 -6.07 -15.05
CA ARG A 502 -11.24 -5.88 -14.33
C ARG A 502 -11.11 -4.44 -13.86
N TYR A 503 -11.34 -3.45 -14.73
CA TYR A 503 -11.23 -2.04 -14.34
C TYR A 503 -12.20 -1.69 -13.20
N LYS A 504 -13.47 -2.09 -13.32
CA LYS A 504 -14.47 -1.93 -12.27
C LYS A 504 -13.98 -2.53 -10.95
N LEU A 505 -13.38 -3.73 -10.99
CA LEU A 505 -12.90 -4.41 -9.78
C LEU A 505 -11.77 -3.60 -9.13
N VAL A 506 -10.83 -3.11 -9.93
CA VAL A 506 -9.72 -2.24 -9.50
C VAL A 506 -10.22 -0.94 -8.89
N PHE A 507 -11.27 -0.35 -9.47
CA PHE A 507 -11.97 0.78 -8.87
C PHE A 507 -12.56 0.45 -7.50
N ALA A 508 -13.34 -0.63 -7.39
CA ALA A 508 -14.03 -0.98 -6.15
C ALA A 508 -13.04 -1.27 -5.00
N TYR A 509 -12.06 -2.17 -5.21
CA TYR A 509 -11.14 -2.50 -4.14
C TYR A 509 -10.20 -1.33 -3.82
N GLY A 510 -9.75 -0.56 -4.81
CA GLY A 510 -8.83 0.55 -4.58
C GLY A 510 -9.42 1.71 -3.77
N TYR A 511 -10.69 2.06 -3.99
CA TYR A 511 -11.36 3.06 -3.14
C TYR A 511 -11.66 2.54 -1.72
N ILE A 512 -12.05 1.26 -1.59
CA ILE A 512 -12.25 0.62 -0.28
C ILE A 512 -10.93 0.59 0.50
N THR A 513 -9.82 0.21 -0.14
CA THR A 513 -8.51 0.12 0.51
C THR A 513 -7.89 1.50 0.73
N ALA A 514 -8.15 2.51 -0.10
CA ALA A 514 -7.78 3.89 0.18
C ALA A 514 -8.43 4.39 1.49
N GLY A 515 -9.76 4.23 1.61
CA GLY A 515 -10.48 4.59 2.84
C GLY A 515 -10.03 3.76 4.05
N SER A 516 -9.85 2.45 3.87
CA SER A 516 -9.40 1.54 4.93
C SER A 516 -7.98 1.88 5.41
N THR A 517 -7.08 2.31 4.53
CA THR A 517 -5.72 2.73 4.88
C THR A 517 -5.76 3.95 5.79
N ILE A 518 -6.58 4.95 5.46
CA ILE A 518 -6.75 6.14 6.30
C ILE A 518 -7.37 5.76 7.66
N LEU A 519 -8.42 4.92 7.67
CA LEU A 519 -9.06 4.45 8.91
C LEU A 519 -8.08 3.69 9.81
N LEU A 520 -7.30 2.77 9.26
CA LEU A 520 -6.32 2.00 10.02
C LEU A 520 -5.19 2.88 10.53
N MET A 521 -4.77 3.88 9.76
CA MET A 521 -3.78 4.86 10.19
C MET A 521 -4.29 5.76 11.34
N ILE A 522 -5.58 6.12 11.34
CA ILE A 522 -6.24 6.79 12.48
C ILE A 522 -6.16 5.90 13.73
N MET A 523 -6.52 4.62 13.59
CA MET A 523 -6.50 3.67 14.70
C MET A 523 -5.09 3.47 15.26
N LEU A 524 -4.09 3.32 14.39
CA LEU A 524 -2.68 3.24 14.79
C LEU A 524 -2.23 4.49 15.55
N THR A 525 -2.68 5.67 15.14
CA THR A 525 -2.37 6.96 15.80
C THR A 525 -3.02 7.07 17.16
N ILE A 526 -4.26 6.61 17.30
CA ILE A 526 -4.97 6.60 18.58
C ILE A 526 -4.22 5.71 19.58
N ILE A 527 -3.73 4.55 19.14
CA ILE A 527 -2.99 3.61 19.98
C ILE A 527 -1.58 4.13 20.33
N ALA A 528 -0.89 4.75 19.37
CA ALA A 528 0.46 5.29 19.54
C ALA A 528 0.53 6.58 20.36
N ARG A 529 -0.62 7.23 20.61
CA ARG A 529 -0.65 8.48 21.35
C ARG A 529 -0.44 8.26 22.85
N THR A 530 0.54 8.98 23.40
CA THR A 530 0.87 9.01 24.84
C THR A 530 0.34 10.27 25.54
N THR A 531 -0.05 11.30 24.79
CA THR A 531 -0.53 12.59 25.34
C THR A 531 -2.06 12.64 25.48
N PRO A 532 -2.60 13.36 26.48
CA PRO A 532 -4.04 13.49 26.65
C PRO A 532 -4.69 14.21 25.46
N PHE A 533 -5.89 13.76 25.08
CA PHE A 533 -6.62 14.33 23.96
C PHE A 533 -7.06 15.77 24.25
N LYS A 534 -6.44 16.73 23.57
CA LYS A 534 -6.97 18.10 23.48
C LYS A 534 -8.13 18.13 22.47
N VAL A 535 -9.05 19.09 22.63
CA VAL A 535 -10.25 19.25 21.78
C VAL A 535 -9.91 19.31 20.29
N TRP A 536 -8.87 20.06 19.89
CA TRP A 536 -8.49 20.22 18.48
C TRP A 536 -8.04 18.90 17.81
N PRO A 537 -7.09 18.12 18.38
CA PRO A 537 -6.77 16.79 17.87
C PRO A 537 -7.96 15.84 17.72
N ILE A 538 -8.97 15.91 18.60
CA ILE A 538 -10.19 15.09 18.48
C ILE A 538 -10.99 15.50 17.25
N VAL A 539 -11.30 16.80 17.13
CA VAL A 539 -12.04 17.35 15.98
C VAL A 539 -11.34 17.02 14.67
N ARG A 540 -10.01 17.16 14.63
CA ARG A 540 -9.20 16.79 13.45
C ARG A 540 -9.37 15.32 13.08
N LEU A 541 -9.26 14.39 14.05
CA LEU A 541 -9.43 12.97 13.78
C LEU A 541 -10.84 12.63 13.31
N ILE A 542 -11.88 13.30 13.83
CA ILE A 542 -13.26 13.13 13.36
C ILE A 542 -13.40 13.54 11.90
N ILE A 543 -12.83 14.68 11.50
CA ILE A 543 -12.88 15.13 10.10
C ILE A 543 -12.19 14.12 9.18
N ILE A 544 -10.99 13.64 9.56
CA ILE A 544 -10.25 12.67 8.77
C ILE A 544 -10.98 11.32 8.71
N PHE A 545 -11.65 10.92 9.79
CA PHE A 545 -12.50 9.73 9.83
C PHE A 545 -13.68 9.84 8.85
N LEU A 546 -14.36 10.99 8.80
CA LEU A 546 -15.43 11.23 7.83
C LEU A 546 -14.91 11.22 6.39
N LEU A 547 -13.72 11.78 6.12
CA LEU A 547 -13.08 11.72 4.80
C LEU A 547 -12.73 10.29 4.40
N ALA A 548 -12.27 9.47 5.35
CA ALA A 548 -11.93 8.07 5.11
C ALA A 548 -13.18 7.25 4.73
N ILE A 549 -14.28 7.42 5.48
CA ILE A 549 -15.57 6.82 5.15
C ILE A 549 -16.08 7.31 3.80
N GLY A 550 -16.04 8.63 3.55
CA GLY A 550 -16.46 9.21 2.29
C GLY A 550 -15.71 8.62 1.10
N THR A 551 -14.39 8.45 1.22
CA THR A 551 -13.54 7.81 0.21
C THR A 551 -13.96 6.36 -0.03
N GLY A 552 -14.12 5.56 1.02
CA GLY A 552 -14.57 4.17 0.89
C GLY A 552 -15.97 4.04 0.29
N LEU A 553 -16.89 4.97 0.59
CA LEU A 553 -18.26 4.99 0.09
C LEU A 553 -18.36 5.29 -1.41
N VAL A 554 -17.35 5.92 -2.04
CA VAL A 554 -17.34 6.12 -3.51
C VAL A 554 -17.42 4.77 -4.24
N ALA A 555 -16.91 3.69 -3.65
CA ALA A 555 -17.01 2.34 -4.21
C ALA A 555 -18.47 1.85 -4.34
N THR A 556 -19.45 2.45 -3.66
CA THR A 556 -20.88 2.12 -3.82
C THR A 556 -21.42 2.46 -5.21
N LEU A 557 -20.71 3.29 -5.99
CA LEU A 557 -20.99 3.48 -7.42
C LEU A 557 -21.03 2.16 -8.18
N TRP A 558 -20.34 1.11 -7.69
CA TRP A 558 -20.41 -0.24 -8.24
C TRP A 558 -21.84 -0.74 -8.48
N TYR A 559 -22.80 -0.38 -7.63
CA TYR A 559 -24.19 -0.83 -7.75
C TYR A 559 -24.99 -0.09 -8.82
N ASN A 560 -24.48 1.03 -9.36
CA ASN A 560 -25.10 1.77 -10.45
C ASN A 560 -24.17 1.76 -11.68
N ALA A 561 -24.39 0.79 -12.57
CA ALA A 561 -23.53 0.56 -13.72
C ALA A 561 -23.36 1.81 -14.60
N GLY A 562 -24.44 2.55 -14.88
CA GLY A 562 -24.37 3.75 -15.72
C GLY A 562 -23.50 4.85 -15.12
N ARG A 563 -23.72 5.19 -13.84
CA ARG A 563 -22.90 6.22 -13.16
C ARG A 563 -21.46 5.78 -12.96
N LEU A 564 -21.24 4.49 -12.71
CA LEU A 564 -19.90 3.93 -12.62
C LEU A 564 -19.14 4.10 -13.92
N ASP A 565 -19.76 3.74 -15.05
CA ASP A 565 -19.10 3.80 -16.36
C ASP A 565 -18.79 5.26 -16.73
N THR A 566 -19.70 6.20 -16.46
CA THR A 566 -19.41 7.64 -16.61
C THR A 566 -18.24 8.10 -15.74
N PHE A 567 -18.17 7.63 -14.49
CA PHE A 567 -17.09 8.01 -13.57
C PHE A 567 -15.75 7.40 -13.98
N LEU A 568 -15.73 6.14 -14.40
CA LEU A 568 -14.54 5.43 -14.87
C LEU A 568 -14.01 5.98 -16.20
N SER A 569 -14.90 6.49 -17.05
CA SER A 569 -14.50 7.20 -18.27
C SER A 569 -13.98 8.62 -18.00
N SER A 570 -14.00 9.09 -16.75
CA SER A 570 -13.50 10.40 -16.37
C SER A 570 -12.07 10.36 -15.85
N ALA A 571 -11.33 11.45 -16.02
CA ALA A 571 -9.99 11.59 -15.44
C ALA A 571 -9.98 11.79 -13.90
N TRP A 572 -11.16 11.86 -13.26
CA TRP A 572 -11.29 12.22 -11.83
C TRP A 572 -11.07 11.05 -10.87
N VAL A 573 -10.97 9.82 -11.37
CA VAL A 573 -10.82 8.61 -10.56
C VAL A 573 -9.62 8.70 -9.61
N MET A 574 -8.48 9.22 -10.08
CA MET A 574 -7.26 9.34 -9.28
C MET A 574 -7.14 10.68 -8.53
N PRO A 575 -7.41 11.86 -9.15
CA PRO A 575 -7.31 13.16 -8.48
C PRO A 575 -8.16 13.30 -7.21
N ILE A 576 -9.34 12.66 -7.14
CA ILE A 576 -10.19 12.71 -5.95
C ILE A 576 -9.46 12.14 -4.72
N ILE A 577 -8.77 11.01 -4.88
CA ILE A 577 -7.97 10.40 -3.81
C ILE A 577 -6.82 11.32 -3.42
N THR A 578 -6.13 11.91 -4.40
CA THR A 578 -5.04 12.87 -4.15
C THR A 578 -5.54 14.09 -3.36
N LEU A 579 -6.69 14.65 -3.72
CA LEU A 579 -7.29 15.78 -3.01
C LEU A 579 -7.61 15.42 -1.55
N VAL A 580 -8.16 14.23 -1.28
CA VAL A 580 -8.39 13.75 0.08
C VAL A 580 -7.08 13.71 0.87
N TRP A 581 -6.01 13.16 0.29
CA TRP A 581 -4.69 13.11 0.94
C TRP A 581 -4.10 14.50 1.18
N VAL A 582 -4.27 15.44 0.24
CA VAL A 582 -3.86 16.85 0.41
C VAL A 582 -4.59 17.48 1.59
N VAL A 583 -5.91 17.30 1.67
CA VAL A 583 -6.73 17.79 2.79
C VAL A 583 -6.27 17.18 4.11
N ILE A 584 -5.99 15.87 4.16
CA ILE A 584 -5.49 15.19 5.36
C ILE A 584 -4.12 15.74 5.79
N ALA A 585 -3.21 15.97 4.85
CA ALA A 585 -1.90 16.53 5.14
C ALA A 585 -1.98 17.97 5.68
N ILE A 586 -2.83 18.80 5.07
CA ILE A 586 -3.11 20.17 5.55
C ILE A 586 -3.69 20.12 6.97
N LEU A 587 -4.72 19.30 7.21
CA LEU A 587 -5.33 19.14 8.54
C LEU A 587 -4.31 18.68 9.60
N THR A 588 -3.37 17.81 9.21
CA THR A 588 -2.31 17.31 10.09
C THR A 588 -1.40 18.43 10.58
N HIS A 589 -1.06 19.39 9.71
CA HIS A 589 -0.13 20.48 10.00
C HIS A 589 -0.79 21.74 10.58
N ILE A 590 -2.12 21.87 10.52
CA ILE A 590 -2.83 23.01 11.13
C ILE A 590 -2.76 22.92 12.66
N ASN A 591 -1.98 23.83 13.26
CA ASN A 591 -1.80 23.90 14.69
C ASN A 591 -2.96 24.67 15.36
N GLY A 592 -3.69 24.05 16.28
CA GLY A 592 -4.93 24.58 16.87
C GLY A 592 -4.79 25.92 17.61
N GLN A 593 -3.57 26.30 17.99
CA GLN A 593 -3.28 27.63 18.57
C GLN A 593 -3.43 28.76 17.54
N GLY A 594 -3.11 28.52 16.26
CA GLY A 594 -3.32 29.48 15.18
C GLY A 594 -4.80 29.78 14.94
N ILE A 595 -5.65 28.76 15.06
CA ILE A 595 -7.11 28.90 14.94
C ILE A 595 -7.70 29.64 16.14
N LYS A 596 -7.26 29.34 17.38
CA LYS A 596 -7.68 30.12 18.55
C LYS A 596 -7.29 31.59 18.42
N ARG A 597 -6.05 31.87 17.98
CA ARG A 597 -5.55 33.24 17.76
C ARG A 597 -6.32 33.97 16.65
N ASN A 598 -6.67 33.28 15.56
CA ASN A 598 -7.50 33.85 14.49
C ASN A 598 -8.96 34.04 14.92
N LYS A 599 -9.55 33.11 15.68
CA LYS A 599 -10.90 33.27 16.25
C LYS A 599 -10.96 34.47 17.20
N GLU A 600 -9.94 34.67 18.03
CA GLU A 600 -9.83 35.86 18.88
C GLU A 600 -9.64 37.15 18.07
N ARG A 601 -8.84 37.13 17.00
CA ARG A 601 -8.71 38.29 16.08
C ARG A 601 -10.03 38.62 15.36
N PHE A 602 -10.77 37.62 14.90
CA PHE A 602 -12.09 37.82 14.29
C PHE A 602 -13.12 38.33 15.31
N ARG A 603 -13.12 37.79 16.54
CA ARG A 603 -13.99 38.27 17.62
C ARG A 603 -13.67 39.72 18.03
N ARG A 604 -12.37 40.08 18.09
CA ARG A 604 -11.93 41.47 18.31
C ARG A 604 -12.32 42.41 17.16
N ARG A 605 -12.31 41.95 15.91
CA ARG A 605 -12.80 42.74 14.76
C ARG A 605 -14.32 42.96 14.80
N GLN A 606 -15.11 41.98 15.25
CA GLN A 606 -16.56 42.14 15.41
C GLN A 606 -16.92 43.07 16.58
N THR A 607 -16.28 42.91 17.74
CA THR A 607 -16.46 43.81 18.90
C THR A 607 -15.91 45.21 18.66
N GLY A 608 -14.84 45.35 17.87
CA GLY A 608 -14.33 46.63 17.39
C GLY A 608 -15.33 47.38 16.48
N LYS A 609 -16.10 46.66 15.65
CA LYS A 609 -17.18 47.27 14.85
C LYS A 609 -18.40 47.68 15.68
N MET A 610 -18.72 46.97 16.77
CA MET A 610 -19.80 47.37 17.70
C MET A 610 -19.42 48.61 18.53
N SER A 611 -18.18 48.70 19.02
CA SER A 611 -17.75 49.86 19.85
C SER A 611 -17.54 51.17 19.08
N HIS A 612 -17.53 51.13 17.74
CA HIS A 612 -17.57 52.33 16.89
C HIS A 612 -18.98 52.88 16.68
N HIS A 613 -20.03 52.13 17.03
CA HIS A 613 -21.42 52.60 16.90
C HIS A 613 -22.02 53.18 18.19
N GLU A 614 -21.35 52.99 19.35
CA GLU A 614 -21.81 53.50 20.66
C GLU A 614 -20.98 54.69 21.20
N ARG A 615 -20.04 55.26 20.44
CA ARG A 615 -19.29 56.47 20.83
C ARG A 615 -19.82 57.76 20.21
N GLY A 616 -21.14 57.88 20.18
CA GLY A 616 -21.83 59.16 20.04
C GLY A 616 -22.44 59.55 21.38
N VAL A 617 -22.07 60.72 21.88
CA VAL A 617 -22.69 61.47 23.00
C VAL A 617 -22.16 61.17 24.41
N ALA A 618 -21.23 62.01 24.88
CA ALA A 618 -21.41 62.82 26.09
C ALA A 618 -20.35 63.93 26.15
N LEU A 619 -20.83 65.18 26.24
CA LEU A 619 -20.10 66.44 26.28
C LEU A 619 -19.61 66.81 27.70
N THR A 620 -18.43 67.42 27.75
CA THR A 620 -17.97 68.53 28.62
C THR A 620 -17.84 68.41 30.15
N SER A 621 -16.57 68.51 30.56
CA SER A 621 -15.95 69.40 31.58
C SER A 621 -16.37 69.37 33.06
N ARG A 622 -15.36 69.24 33.95
CA ARG A 622 -15.09 70.18 35.07
C ARG A 622 -13.68 69.97 35.66
N LEU A 623 -13.02 71.09 35.95
CA LEU A 623 -11.72 71.23 36.62
C LEU A 623 -11.71 70.72 38.07
N ARG A 624 -10.56 70.20 38.56
CA ARG A 624 -9.87 70.67 39.80
C ARG A 624 -8.52 69.97 40.11
N TRP A 625 -7.45 70.77 40.05
CA TRP A 625 -6.35 70.97 41.02
C TRP A 625 -5.68 69.81 41.81
N ARG A 626 -4.40 69.59 41.48
CA ARG A 626 -3.16 69.67 42.33
C ARG A 626 -3.08 68.93 43.68
N LYS A 627 -2.11 67.99 43.81
CA LYS A 627 -0.97 68.10 44.76
C LYS A 627 0.19 67.14 44.42
N LYS A 628 1.35 67.50 44.95
CA LYS A 628 2.74 67.22 44.57
C LYS A 628 3.47 66.58 45.76
N GLN A 629 4.32 65.57 45.51
CA GLN A 629 5.50 65.11 46.30
C GLN A 629 6.13 64.01 45.44
N ARG A 630 7.31 64.07 44.81
CA ARG A 630 8.68 64.59 45.03
C ARG A 630 9.51 63.82 46.08
N GLY A 631 10.59 63.22 45.60
CA GLY A 631 11.77 62.70 46.31
C GLY A 631 11.95 61.20 46.05
N GLY A 632 13.06 60.69 45.50
CA GLY A 632 14.36 61.24 45.12
C GLY A 632 15.35 60.08 44.94
N ASP A 633 16.33 60.28 44.05
CA ASP A 633 17.69 59.68 43.99
C ASP A 633 17.84 58.14 43.89
N ASP A 634 18.82 57.55 43.20
CA ASP A 634 20.00 58.06 42.50
C ASP A 634 20.64 56.91 41.68
N ARG A 635 21.31 57.26 40.56
CA ARG A 635 22.56 56.65 40.00
C ARG A 635 22.57 55.16 39.57
N ASN A 636 23.33 54.68 38.60
CA ASN A 636 24.34 55.18 37.65
C ASN A 636 24.51 54.04 36.61
N SER A 637 24.40 54.28 35.31
CA SER A 637 25.51 54.38 34.35
C SER A 637 26.50 53.19 34.27
N GLN A 638 26.51 52.46 33.14
CA GLN A 638 27.65 52.29 32.20
C GLN A 638 27.31 51.14 31.22
N THR A 639 26.96 51.33 29.93
CA THR A 639 27.70 51.66 28.68
C THR A 639 28.82 50.74 28.20
N TYR A 640 28.67 50.34 26.91
CA TYR A 640 29.64 49.88 25.88
C TYR A 640 30.41 48.58 26.18
N LEU A 641 30.48 47.58 25.29
CA LEU A 641 30.68 47.55 23.84
C LEU A 641 29.95 46.36 23.20
#